data_AF-A0A9E2G0C6-F1
#
_entry.id   AF-A0A9E2G0C6-F1
#
_cell.length_a   1.000
_cell.length_b   1.000
_cell.length_c   1.000
_cell.angle_alpha   90.00
_cell.angle_beta   90.00
_cell.angle_gamma   90.00
#
_symmetry.space_group_name_H-M   'P 1'
#
loop_
_entity.id
_entity.type
_entity.pdbx_description
1 polymer ?
#
loop_
_entity_poly.entity_id
_entity_poly.type
_entity_poly.pdbx_seq_one_letter_code
_entity_poly.pdbx_strand_id
1 'polypeptide(L)'
;MTKHYFFIRLQMAFALLLICGNLLAQVGTNVEALQQIAIQSEQEWKQMKARAEAYAEAHQLPIRQEFEDGTIIQLVDVVDGIPQYYTTHNLGAAITTRANQLWPGGSVGVDITGEGYDKLGIWDGGAVRTTHQEFTNLGPTRVTQVDGASSQSSHATHVSGTMIGGGANPNAKGMAYKGLLKAYDWNSAESEMSLAAQNGMEISNHSWGYIRGWNYNGNTWVWQGNANISPDEDYQFGFYNNSARAWDAIANSAPYFLMVVSAGNDRGEGPSNAGQGGNAEKDGGLDGYDCVADWSASKNTLTIGNVHEVLNYTGPSSVIMNSSSGWGPTDDGRIKPDVVAKGTDTYSSIANSNTSYAYYTGTSMSSPNTAGTLALLQQLYQQTHNGNRMRASTLKGLTIHTADEAGPNPGPDYMFGWGLVNAERAANIILEDDVQQNAIDELTLTSGGSYTRDVTISGGNPFWVTLSWTDPQGVIPPPSLNPRTPAIKNDLDLRITDSEGNTYYPYRLDPDNPGAMATNLTKNYVDNVEKIYIDNPQQGTYTITVDHEGNLTGSSQVFSLIISGIDEYTGVPQCSEALVSPVDQETDILLNQEISWMPAPFATSYDVYFGTDGEGTATPTNVYNGENFAENGFVFHMQPMTTYYLKVIPRNNIGTNDDCNTIWSFTTMPAISSFPYLTDVEDVTVPELPFHWQSLNYSDLKWASTNLIGASGSKSVSCYSNNGQNKAFNNWLVSPPIAVEAGKEYFVTFKYRSFLPNTPEKLSLSWGVAADSLIMTNLVFENLSFNDPSWLNGEALVIPEADGHIFLGWHASNNNGLGVFVDDMKVEDWGAVGTDEHNTAERLIYVSNNVLHIDCSDAKTTSNIQLLNAAGQTVFTASIAPGKQLRQKIDLPSGVYVARLSSANSQVQQKILFSGN
;
A
#
# COMPACT_ATOMS: atom_id res chain seq x y z
N MET A 1 22.96 -34.39 -46.62
CA MET A 1 22.15 -33.40 -45.90
C MET A 1 22.38 -33.66 -44.41
N THR A 2 23.55 -33.36 -43.86
CA THR A 2 24.19 -32.04 -43.68
C THR A 2 23.34 -31.13 -42.79
N LYS A 3 23.90 -30.84 -41.60
CA LYS A 3 23.47 -29.88 -40.58
C LYS A 3 22.16 -30.20 -39.85
N HIS A 4 22.29 -30.86 -38.70
CA HIS A 4 21.58 -30.56 -37.44
C HIS A 4 22.19 -31.37 -36.27
N TYR A 5 23.50 -31.24 -36.10
CA TYR A 5 24.25 -31.74 -34.93
C TYR A 5 25.29 -30.68 -34.55
N PHE A 6 24.83 -29.56 -33.97
CA PHE A 6 25.70 -28.63 -33.22
C PHE A 6 24.98 -27.66 -32.26
N PHE A 7 23.71 -27.91 -31.91
CA PHE A 7 22.93 -27.05 -31.00
C PHE A 7 22.30 -27.80 -29.82
N ILE A 8 22.89 -28.92 -29.41
CA ILE A 8 22.54 -29.64 -28.16
C ILE A 8 23.84 -30.00 -27.44
N ARG A 9 24.67 -28.98 -27.16
CA ARG A 9 25.77 -29.00 -26.17
C ARG A 9 26.09 -27.62 -25.59
N LEU A 10 25.15 -26.66 -25.70
CA LEU A 10 25.27 -25.32 -25.10
C LEU A 10 24.08 -24.97 -24.18
N GLN A 11 23.36 -25.99 -23.69
CA GLN A 11 22.31 -25.84 -22.65
C GLN A 11 22.58 -26.69 -21.39
N MET A 12 23.73 -27.36 -21.31
CA MET A 12 24.18 -28.13 -20.13
C MET A 12 25.47 -27.57 -19.50
N ALA A 13 25.81 -26.31 -19.80
CA ALA A 13 26.85 -25.55 -19.10
C ALA A 13 26.34 -24.20 -18.54
N PHE A 14 25.05 -23.89 -18.73
CA PHE A 14 24.38 -22.69 -18.17
C PHE A 14 23.49 -23.00 -16.96
N ALA A 15 23.43 -24.28 -16.54
CA ALA A 15 22.69 -24.76 -15.37
C ALA A 15 23.61 -25.09 -14.18
N LEU A 16 24.83 -24.54 -14.15
CA LEU A 16 25.80 -24.75 -13.04
C LEU A 16 26.45 -23.46 -12.53
N LEU A 17 25.85 -22.31 -12.84
CA LEU A 17 26.19 -20.99 -12.27
C LEU A 17 24.97 -20.23 -11.72
N LEU A 18 23.82 -20.92 -11.61
CA LEU A 18 22.56 -20.41 -11.03
C LEU A 18 22.11 -21.25 -9.82
N ILE A 19 23.06 -21.88 -9.13
CA ILE A 19 22.86 -22.47 -7.80
C ILE A 19 23.89 -21.81 -6.88
N CYS A 20 23.58 -20.58 -6.49
CA CYS A 20 24.06 -19.83 -5.32
C CYS A 20 23.50 -18.40 -5.48
N GLY A 21 22.20 -18.22 -5.21
CA GLY A 21 21.56 -16.92 -5.39
C GLY A 21 20.29 -16.69 -4.58
N ASN A 22 20.00 -17.52 -3.57
CA ASN A 22 18.89 -17.29 -2.64
C ASN A 22 19.32 -17.56 -1.20
N LEU A 23 20.41 -16.90 -0.81
CA LEU A 23 20.82 -16.64 0.56
C LEU A 23 21.72 -15.41 0.45
N LEU A 24 21.10 -14.22 0.37
CA LEU A 24 21.60 -12.88 0.71
C LEU A 24 20.58 -11.84 0.20
N ALA A 25 19.36 -11.88 0.72
CA ALA A 25 18.53 -10.68 0.79
C ALA A 25 18.99 -9.88 2.02
N GLN A 26 20.17 -9.23 1.95
CA GLN A 26 20.62 -8.21 2.93
C GLN A 26 21.97 -7.50 2.66
N VAL A 27 22.53 -7.36 1.43
CA VAL A 27 23.83 -6.63 1.28
C VAL A 27 24.11 -5.90 -0.06
N GLY A 28 23.12 -5.38 -0.81
CA GLY A 28 23.41 -4.36 -1.83
C GLY A 28 22.44 -4.21 -3.01
N THR A 29 22.34 -2.97 -3.52
CA THR A 29 21.53 -2.59 -4.68
C THR A 29 22.05 -3.24 -5.96
N ASN A 30 21.18 -4.03 -6.60
CA ASN A 30 21.46 -4.62 -7.90
C ASN A 30 21.11 -3.62 -9.01
N VAL A 31 21.99 -2.62 -9.19
CA VAL A 31 21.85 -1.54 -10.17
C VAL A 31 21.73 -2.08 -11.60
N GLU A 32 22.42 -3.18 -11.93
CA GLU A 32 22.30 -3.84 -13.23
C GLU A 32 20.91 -4.47 -13.42
N ALA A 33 20.33 -5.12 -12.40
CA ALA A 33 18.96 -5.62 -12.49
C ALA A 33 17.95 -4.48 -12.62
N LEU A 34 18.14 -3.36 -11.92
CA LEU A 34 17.27 -2.18 -12.03
C LEU A 34 17.38 -1.50 -13.41
N GLN A 35 18.58 -1.41 -13.98
CA GLN A 35 18.79 -0.92 -15.35
C GLN A 35 18.22 -1.88 -16.40
N GLN A 36 18.33 -3.19 -16.21
CA GLN A 36 17.70 -4.18 -17.08
C GLN A 36 16.16 -4.14 -16.96
N ILE A 37 15.61 -3.92 -15.78
CA ILE A 37 14.16 -3.74 -15.57
C ILE A 37 13.67 -2.46 -16.25
N ALA A 38 14.41 -1.36 -16.18
CA ALA A 38 14.05 -0.12 -16.88
C ALA A 38 14.10 -0.28 -18.42
N ILE A 39 15.15 -0.92 -18.95
CA ILE A 39 15.28 -1.25 -20.38
C ILE A 39 14.18 -2.23 -20.82
N GLN A 40 13.85 -3.22 -19.99
CA GLN A 40 12.83 -4.21 -20.27
C GLN A 40 11.42 -3.60 -20.22
N SER A 41 11.13 -2.72 -19.27
CA SER A 41 9.85 -2.00 -19.17
C SER A 41 9.63 -1.08 -20.39
N GLU A 42 10.69 -0.44 -20.89
CA GLU A 42 10.67 0.35 -22.13
C GLU A 42 10.46 -0.52 -23.39
N GLN A 43 11.00 -1.74 -23.40
CA GLN A 43 10.76 -2.70 -24.49
C GLN A 43 9.35 -3.30 -24.42
N GLU A 44 8.85 -3.58 -23.22
CA GLU A 44 7.49 -4.05 -22.96
C GLU A 44 6.48 -2.99 -23.37
N TRP A 45 6.70 -1.71 -23.05
CA TRP A 45 5.89 -0.59 -23.53
C TRP A 45 5.83 -0.51 -25.06
N LYS A 46 6.96 -0.70 -25.75
CA LYS A 46 6.99 -0.74 -27.23
C LYS A 46 6.21 -1.92 -27.79
N GLN A 47 6.22 -3.07 -27.11
CA GLN A 47 5.43 -4.25 -27.50
C GLN A 47 3.94 -4.06 -27.23
N MET A 48 3.57 -3.46 -26.09
CA MET A 48 2.19 -3.08 -25.76
C MET A 48 1.61 -2.13 -26.81
N LYS A 49 2.38 -1.09 -27.15
CA LYS A 49 2.03 -0.14 -28.20
C LYS A 49 1.85 -0.81 -29.56
N ALA A 50 2.74 -1.73 -29.94
CA ALA A 50 2.63 -2.46 -31.20
C ALA A 50 1.41 -3.39 -31.24
N ARG A 51 1.03 -4.02 -30.11
CA ARG A 51 -0.20 -4.82 -30.00
C ARG A 51 -1.46 -3.97 -30.12
N ALA A 52 -1.46 -2.83 -29.43
CA ALA A 52 -2.53 -1.83 -29.52
C ALA A 52 -2.71 -1.31 -30.96
N GLU A 53 -1.60 -0.97 -31.64
CA GLU A 53 -1.60 -0.52 -33.04
C GLU A 53 -2.12 -1.61 -34.00
N ALA A 54 -1.66 -2.86 -33.85
CA ALA A 54 -2.09 -3.97 -34.69
C ALA A 54 -3.57 -4.35 -34.49
N TYR A 55 -4.06 -4.30 -33.25
CA TYR A 55 -5.47 -4.55 -32.94
C TYR A 55 -6.37 -3.43 -33.43
N ALA A 56 -5.94 -2.17 -33.27
CA ALA A 56 -6.63 -1.00 -33.78
C ALA A 56 -6.79 -1.06 -35.32
N GLU A 57 -5.72 -1.43 -36.03
CA GLU A 57 -5.75 -1.60 -37.49
C GLU A 57 -6.66 -2.77 -37.91
N ALA A 58 -6.58 -3.92 -37.23
CA ALA A 58 -7.38 -5.11 -37.54
C ALA A 58 -8.89 -4.92 -37.28
N HIS A 59 -9.27 -4.09 -36.30
CA HIS A 59 -10.66 -3.87 -35.91
C HIS A 59 -11.20 -2.50 -36.34
N GLN A 60 -10.42 -1.71 -37.09
CA GLN A 60 -10.76 -0.36 -37.54
C GLN A 60 -11.14 0.58 -36.38
N LEU A 61 -10.48 0.41 -35.23
CA LEU A 61 -10.67 1.24 -34.05
C LEU A 61 -9.64 2.37 -34.04
N PRO A 62 -10.01 3.61 -33.68
CA PRO A 62 -9.03 4.65 -33.44
C PRO A 62 -8.20 4.31 -32.18
N ILE A 63 -6.87 4.39 -32.29
CA ILE A 63 -5.95 4.17 -31.14
C ILE A 63 -6.24 5.16 -30.00
N ARG A 64 -6.74 6.34 -30.36
CA ARG A 64 -7.17 7.38 -29.44
C ARG A 64 -8.54 7.84 -29.90
N GLN A 65 -9.54 7.67 -29.04
CA GLN A 65 -10.91 8.06 -29.32
C GLN A 65 -11.33 9.17 -28.37
N GLU A 66 -11.94 10.20 -28.94
CA GLU A 66 -12.51 11.32 -28.21
C GLU A 66 -14.03 11.24 -28.37
N PHE A 67 -14.75 11.19 -27.25
CA PHE A 67 -16.20 11.07 -27.22
C PHE A 67 -16.87 12.46 -27.19
N GLU A 68 -18.17 12.51 -27.51
CA GLU A 68 -18.94 13.77 -27.53
C GLU A 68 -19.00 14.47 -26.15
N ASP A 69 -18.69 13.76 -25.06
CA ASP A 69 -18.58 14.28 -23.69
C ASP A 69 -17.16 14.77 -23.32
N GLY A 70 -16.21 14.70 -24.26
CA GLY A 70 -14.82 15.10 -24.10
C GLY A 70 -13.94 14.06 -23.39
N THR A 71 -14.46 12.87 -23.10
CA THR A 71 -13.69 11.73 -22.58
C THR A 71 -12.72 11.25 -23.67
N ILE A 72 -11.45 11.09 -23.32
CA ILE A 72 -10.44 10.49 -24.20
C ILE A 72 -10.06 9.13 -23.66
N ILE A 73 -10.30 8.11 -24.47
CA ILE A 73 -9.74 6.79 -24.24
C ILE A 73 -8.60 6.55 -25.22
N GLN A 74 -7.50 5.99 -24.73
CA GLN A 74 -6.38 5.59 -25.56
C GLN A 74 -6.13 4.09 -25.40
N LEU A 75 -6.23 3.33 -26.48
CA LEU A 75 -5.87 1.92 -26.52
C LEU A 75 -4.36 1.79 -26.33
N VAL A 76 -3.94 1.17 -25.24
CA VAL A 76 -2.53 1.11 -24.81
C VAL A 76 -1.96 -0.29 -24.80
N ASP A 77 -2.80 -1.32 -24.78
CA ASP A 77 -2.38 -2.72 -24.98
C ASP A 77 -3.56 -3.60 -25.41
N VAL A 78 -3.28 -4.82 -25.87
CA VAL A 78 -4.26 -5.89 -26.11
C VAL A 78 -3.72 -7.17 -25.50
N VAL A 79 -4.41 -7.67 -24.46
CA VAL A 79 -4.03 -8.88 -23.73
C VAL A 79 -5.16 -9.90 -23.88
N ASP A 80 -4.83 -11.12 -24.30
CA ASP A 80 -5.79 -12.21 -24.55
C ASP A 80 -6.96 -11.86 -25.49
N GLY A 81 -6.70 -10.95 -26.45
CA GLY A 81 -7.70 -10.45 -27.41
C GLY A 81 -8.61 -9.36 -26.85
N ILE A 82 -8.38 -8.91 -25.61
CA ILE A 82 -9.13 -7.86 -24.92
C ILE A 82 -8.34 -6.54 -24.99
N PRO A 83 -8.92 -5.46 -25.56
CA PRO A 83 -8.28 -4.15 -25.63
C PRO A 83 -8.24 -3.45 -24.26
N GLN A 84 -7.09 -2.87 -23.89
CA GLN A 84 -6.83 -2.15 -22.65
C GLN A 84 -6.71 -0.65 -22.93
N TYR A 85 -7.49 0.18 -22.21
CA TYR A 85 -7.55 1.62 -22.46
C TYR A 85 -7.07 2.44 -21.25
N TYR A 86 -6.31 3.51 -21.49
CA TYR A 86 -6.16 4.62 -20.55
C TYR A 86 -7.33 5.60 -20.70
N THR A 87 -7.71 6.26 -19.60
CA THR A 87 -8.67 7.37 -19.51
C THR A 87 -8.10 8.44 -18.57
N THR A 88 -8.46 9.72 -18.73
CA THR A 88 -7.84 10.83 -17.98
C THR A 88 -8.88 11.83 -17.45
N HIS A 89 -8.76 12.21 -16.17
CA HIS A 89 -9.65 13.18 -15.49
C HIS A 89 -8.84 14.19 -14.64
N ASN A 90 -9.36 15.41 -14.43
CA ASN A 90 -8.95 16.33 -13.36
C ASN A 90 -9.16 15.71 -11.97
N LEU A 91 -10.18 14.85 -11.85
CA LEU A 91 -10.35 13.98 -10.70
C LEU A 91 -9.10 13.12 -10.44
N GLY A 92 -8.42 12.66 -11.50
CA GLY A 92 -7.16 11.95 -11.35
C GLY A 92 -6.01 12.81 -10.83
N ALA A 93 -6.04 14.13 -11.08
CA ALA A 93 -5.10 15.07 -10.44
C ALA A 93 -5.39 15.20 -8.94
N ALA A 94 -6.67 15.31 -8.55
CA ALA A 94 -7.09 15.32 -7.16
C ALA A 94 -6.81 13.99 -6.42
N ILE A 95 -6.89 12.84 -7.11
CA ILE A 95 -6.50 11.53 -6.57
C ILE A 95 -4.98 11.46 -6.40
N THR A 96 -4.22 11.92 -7.40
CA THR A 96 -2.75 11.89 -7.35
C THR A 96 -2.20 12.65 -6.14
N THR A 97 -2.76 13.82 -5.82
CA THR A 97 -2.37 14.59 -4.62
C THR A 97 -3.14 14.19 -3.36
N ARG A 98 -4.12 13.28 -3.49
CA ARG A 98 -5.09 12.89 -2.45
C ARG A 98 -5.93 14.02 -1.90
N ALA A 99 -6.09 15.12 -2.65
CA ALA A 99 -7.03 16.18 -2.34
C ALA A 99 -8.46 15.64 -2.16
N ASN A 100 -8.82 14.59 -2.91
CA ASN A 100 -10.14 13.95 -2.80
C ASN A 100 -10.40 13.28 -1.45
N GLN A 101 -9.36 12.94 -0.68
CA GLN A 101 -9.51 12.31 0.63
C GLN A 101 -9.95 13.29 1.72
N LEU A 102 -9.80 14.59 1.46
CA LEU A 102 -10.28 15.67 2.33
C LEU A 102 -11.73 16.07 2.03
N TRP A 103 -12.30 15.61 0.91
CA TRP A 103 -13.68 15.90 0.54
C TRP A 103 -14.66 15.05 1.36
N PRO A 104 -15.96 15.42 1.40
CA PRO A 104 -16.96 14.61 2.07
C PRO A 104 -16.96 13.15 1.62
N GLY A 105 -16.83 12.26 2.59
CA GLY A 105 -16.73 10.80 2.37
C GLY A 105 -15.33 10.28 2.01
N GLY A 106 -14.31 11.13 2.05
CA GLY A 106 -12.90 10.71 1.91
C GLY A 106 -12.34 10.04 3.17
N SER A 107 -11.19 9.37 3.03
CA SER A 107 -10.58 8.56 4.10
C SER A 107 -10.15 9.35 5.34
N VAL A 108 -9.87 10.65 5.21
CA VAL A 108 -9.48 11.52 6.35
C VAL A 108 -10.68 11.76 7.29
N GLY A 109 -11.92 11.60 6.81
CA GLY A 109 -13.12 11.81 7.63
C GLY A 109 -13.49 13.27 7.86
N VAL A 110 -13.00 14.19 7.01
CA VAL A 110 -13.30 15.63 7.06
C VAL A 110 -14.11 16.10 5.85
N ASP A 111 -14.75 17.28 5.96
CA ASP A 111 -15.62 17.86 4.92
C ASP A 111 -15.02 19.14 4.31
N ILE A 112 -13.80 19.06 3.79
CA ILE A 112 -13.04 20.21 3.29
C ILE A 112 -13.18 20.30 1.76
N THR A 113 -13.66 21.44 1.26
CA THR A 113 -14.07 21.59 -0.16
C THR A 113 -13.60 22.88 -0.81
N GLY A 114 -12.95 23.75 -0.04
CA GLY A 114 -12.66 25.14 -0.39
C GLY A 114 -13.83 26.09 -0.13
N GLU A 115 -15.00 25.62 0.32
CA GLU A 115 -16.16 26.49 0.52
C GLU A 115 -15.84 27.70 1.43
N GLY A 116 -16.09 28.91 0.91
CA GLY A 116 -15.78 30.15 1.61
C GLY A 116 -14.32 30.58 1.63
N TYR A 117 -13.39 29.75 1.12
CA TYR A 117 -11.97 30.08 1.06
C TYR A 117 -11.69 31.07 -0.08
N ASP A 118 -11.34 32.33 0.26
CA ASP A 118 -11.17 33.47 -0.67
C ASP A 118 -9.72 33.99 -0.78
N LYS A 119 -8.76 33.23 -0.26
CA LYS A 119 -7.34 33.61 -0.18
C LYS A 119 -6.45 32.90 -1.21
N LEU A 120 -7.06 32.47 -2.32
CA LEU A 120 -6.42 31.79 -3.44
C LEU A 120 -6.35 32.70 -4.68
N GLY A 121 -5.17 32.79 -5.30
CA GLY A 121 -4.92 33.63 -6.47
C GLY A 121 -4.25 32.90 -7.65
N ILE A 122 -4.43 33.43 -8.86
CA ILE A 122 -3.77 32.97 -10.09
C ILE A 122 -3.23 34.17 -10.88
N TRP A 123 -1.98 34.07 -11.34
CA TRP A 123 -1.39 34.95 -12.37
C TRP A 123 -1.06 34.10 -13.60
N ASP A 124 -1.49 34.55 -14.77
CA ASP A 124 -1.37 33.78 -16.02
C ASP A 124 -1.35 34.68 -17.28
N GLY A 125 -1.27 34.12 -18.49
CA GLY A 125 -1.12 34.88 -19.73
C GLY A 125 -2.34 35.69 -20.20
N GLY A 126 -3.42 35.76 -19.42
CA GLY A 126 -4.60 36.56 -19.75
C GLY A 126 -5.78 36.30 -18.82
N ALA A 127 -6.94 36.84 -19.18
CA ALA A 127 -8.14 36.78 -18.35
C ALA A 127 -8.76 35.38 -18.31
N VAL A 128 -9.33 35.03 -17.17
CA VAL A 128 -10.10 33.79 -17.02
C VAL A 128 -11.49 33.98 -17.63
N ARG A 129 -12.01 32.95 -18.31
CA ARG A 129 -13.42 32.92 -18.72
C ARG A 129 -14.32 32.69 -17.49
N THR A 130 -14.57 33.74 -16.72
CA THR A 130 -15.37 33.69 -15.47
C THR A 130 -16.81 33.19 -15.66
N THR A 131 -17.31 33.19 -16.89
CA THR A 131 -18.64 32.67 -17.26
C THR A 131 -18.67 31.19 -17.60
N HIS A 132 -17.53 30.50 -17.52
CA HIS A 132 -17.47 29.05 -17.74
C HIS A 132 -18.29 28.31 -16.68
N GLN A 133 -19.00 27.25 -17.09
CA GLN A 133 -19.93 26.54 -16.22
C GLN A 133 -19.28 25.95 -14.97
N GLU A 134 -18.00 25.59 -15.04
CA GLU A 134 -17.22 25.16 -13.87
C GLU A 134 -17.12 26.21 -12.76
N PHE A 135 -17.29 27.49 -13.08
CA PHE A 135 -17.22 28.59 -12.11
C PHE A 135 -18.60 29.08 -11.65
N THR A 136 -19.67 28.69 -12.35
CA THR A 136 -21.04 29.18 -12.12
C THR A 136 -22.05 28.07 -11.79
N ASN A 137 -21.67 26.78 -11.88
CA ASN A 137 -22.59 25.66 -11.60
C ASN A 137 -23.07 25.61 -10.14
N LEU A 138 -22.33 26.25 -9.23
CA LEU A 138 -22.64 26.32 -7.80
C LEU A 138 -23.22 27.69 -7.38
N GLY A 139 -23.64 28.54 -8.33
CA GLY A 139 -24.21 29.86 -8.06
C GLY A 139 -23.55 30.99 -8.86
N PRO A 140 -23.35 32.18 -8.27
CA PRO A 140 -22.55 33.25 -8.89
C PRO A 140 -21.15 32.76 -9.26
N THR A 141 -20.48 33.46 -10.19
CA THR A 141 -19.08 33.14 -10.53
C THR A 141 -18.22 33.14 -9.27
N ARG A 142 -17.45 32.06 -9.11
CA ARG A 142 -16.45 31.92 -8.06
C ARG A 142 -15.07 32.48 -8.45
N VAL A 143 -14.91 32.90 -9.70
CA VAL A 143 -13.71 33.60 -10.19
C VAL A 143 -13.98 35.09 -10.31
N THR A 144 -13.07 35.90 -9.76
CA THR A 144 -13.04 37.36 -9.92
C THR A 144 -11.76 37.78 -10.64
N GLN A 145 -11.88 38.35 -11.84
CA GLN A 145 -10.75 38.98 -12.54
C GLN A 145 -10.50 40.38 -11.92
N VAL A 146 -9.35 40.58 -11.27
CA VAL A 146 -9.11 41.72 -10.37
C VAL A 146 -8.44 42.90 -11.08
N ASP A 147 -7.48 42.62 -11.94
CA ASP A 147 -6.65 43.57 -12.71
C ASP A 147 -7.38 44.22 -13.91
N GLY A 148 -8.57 43.70 -14.25
CA GLY A 148 -9.35 44.17 -15.39
C GLY A 148 -8.87 43.65 -16.75
N ALA A 149 -8.01 42.63 -16.79
CA ALA A 149 -7.66 41.95 -18.04
C ALA A 149 -8.94 41.46 -18.74
N SER A 150 -9.02 41.66 -20.05
CA SER A 150 -10.22 41.35 -20.84
C SER A 150 -10.00 40.33 -21.95
N SER A 151 -8.74 40.08 -22.33
CA SER A 151 -8.39 39.06 -23.32
C SER A 151 -8.43 37.69 -22.67
N GLN A 152 -9.45 36.89 -22.98
CA GLN A 152 -9.59 35.56 -22.41
C GLN A 152 -8.45 34.63 -22.85
N SER A 153 -7.90 33.89 -21.90
CA SER A 153 -6.85 32.89 -22.11
C SER A 153 -7.38 31.49 -21.80
N SER A 154 -7.25 30.57 -22.77
CA SER A 154 -7.55 29.16 -22.54
C SER A 154 -6.60 28.52 -21.54
N HIS A 155 -5.35 29.00 -21.46
CA HIS A 155 -4.39 28.54 -20.45
C HIS A 155 -4.84 28.97 -19.04
N ALA A 156 -5.10 30.26 -18.84
CA ALA A 156 -5.57 30.80 -17.55
C ALA A 156 -6.88 30.14 -17.09
N THR A 157 -7.80 29.89 -18.02
CA THR A 157 -9.08 29.21 -17.74
C THR A 157 -8.87 27.74 -17.37
N HIS A 158 -7.88 27.06 -17.97
CA HIS A 158 -7.53 25.67 -17.68
C HIS A 158 -6.91 25.53 -16.30
N VAL A 159 -5.90 26.36 -16.01
CA VAL A 159 -5.25 26.45 -14.69
C VAL A 159 -6.28 26.76 -13.60
N SER A 160 -7.18 27.73 -13.83
CA SER A 160 -8.25 28.08 -12.89
C SER A 160 -9.25 26.94 -12.66
N GLY A 161 -9.62 26.21 -13.72
CA GLY A 161 -10.49 25.04 -13.62
C GLY A 161 -9.82 23.89 -12.85
N THR A 162 -8.51 23.73 -13.00
CA THR A 162 -7.73 22.75 -12.22
C THR A 162 -7.83 23.10 -10.73
N MET A 163 -7.61 24.37 -10.36
CA MET A 163 -7.67 24.81 -8.95
C MET A 163 -9.06 24.68 -8.31
N ILE A 164 -10.10 25.23 -8.96
CA ILE A 164 -11.42 25.42 -8.33
C ILE A 164 -12.62 24.96 -9.16
N GLY A 165 -12.43 24.17 -10.23
CA GLY A 165 -13.53 23.71 -11.09
C GLY A 165 -14.63 23.01 -10.29
N GLY A 166 -15.88 23.46 -10.44
CA GLY A 166 -17.01 23.05 -9.59
C GLY A 166 -17.53 21.65 -9.85
N GLY A 167 -17.00 20.94 -10.85
CA GLY A 167 -17.44 19.61 -11.25
C GLY A 167 -18.76 19.63 -12.01
N ALA A 168 -19.03 20.69 -12.80
CA ALA A 168 -20.17 20.71 -13.72
C ALA A 168 -20.02 19.57 -14.74
N ASN A 169 -18.80 19.37 -15.22
CA ASN A 169 -18.31 18.10 -15.70
C ASN A 169 -17.56 17.41 -14.55
N PRO A 170 -17.99 16.22 -14.07
CA PRO A 170 -17.32 15.51 -12.98
C PRO A 170 -15.83 15.27 -13.21
N ASN A 171 -15.44 15.09 -14.47
CA ASN A 171 -14.05 14.83 -14.87
C ASN A 171 -13.19 16.10 -14.85
N ALA A 172 -13.78 17.29 -14.79
CA ALA A 172 -13.09 18.57 -14.70
C ALA A 172 -13.14 19.19 -13.29
N LYS A 173 -13.63 18.44 -12.29
CA LYS A 173 -13.69 18.91 -10.90
C LYS A 173 -12.28 19.20 -10.39
N GLY A 174 -12.06 20.44 -9.96
CA GLY A 174 -10.80 20.89 -9.37
C GLY A 174 -10.68 20.51 -7.90
N MET A 175 -9.51 20.74 -7.32
CA MET A 175 -9.23 20.32 -5.94
C MET A 175 -10.11 21.08 -4.93
N ALA A 176 -10.06 22.42 -4.95
CA ALA A 176 -10.90 23.29 -4.12
C ALA A 176 -12.21 23.63 -4.87
N TYR A 177 -13.01 22.61 -5.17
CA TYR A 177 -14.17 22.72 -6.08
C TYR A 177 -15.28 23.67 -5.61
N LYS A 178 -15.31 24.09 -4.34
CA LYS A 178 -16.18 25.17 -3.81
C LYS A 178 -15.43 26.47 -3.49
N GLY A 179 -14.13 26.53 -3.77
CA GLY A 179 -13.26 27.69 -3.53
C GLY A 179 -13.57 28.92 -4.37
N LEU A 180 -13.07 30.07 -3.92
CA LEU A 180 -13.11 31.35 -4.61
C LEU A 180 -11.71 31.70 -5.12
N LEU A 181 -11.61 32.20 -6.35
CA LEU A 181 -10.34 32.49 -7.02
C LEU A 181 -10.26 33.95 -7.45
N LYS A 182 -9.15 34.62 -7.13
CA LYS A 182 -8.80 35.94 -7.65
C LYS A 182 -7.83 35.78 -8.81
N ALA A 183 -8.22 36.23 -9.99
CA ALA A 183 -7.45 36.08 -11.21
C ALA A 183 -6.82 37.40 -11.66
N TYR A 184 -5.60 37.28 -12.18
CA TYR A 184 -4.75 38.33 -12.68
C TYR A 184 -4.07 37.81 -13.96
N ASP A 185 -3.78 38.70 -14.91
CA ASP A 185 -2.79 38.43 -15.93
C ASP A 185 -1.37 38.62 -15.37
N TRP A 186 -0.33 38.20 -16.09
CA TRP A 186 1.05 38.26 -15.60
C TRP A 186 1.65 39.68 -15.60
N ASN A 187 0.91 40.70 -16.08
CA ASN A 187 1.48 42.03 -16.22
C ASN A 187 1.60 42.66 -14.84
N SER A 188 2.79 43.15 -14.49
CA SER A 188 3.04 43.75 -13.17
C SER A 188 2.87 42.76 -12.00
N ALA A 189 3.05 41.46 -12.25
CA ALA A 189 2.83 40.38 -11.27
C ALA A 189 3.46 40.67 -9.89
N GLU A 190 4.71 41.15 -9.81
CA GLU A 190 5.35 41.46 -8.52
C GLU A 190 4.61 42.53 -7.72
N SER A 191 4.11 43.58 -8.39
CA SER A 191 3.34 44.65 -7.75
C SER A 191 1.99 44.13 -7.28
N GLU A 192 1.31 43.36 -8.11
CA GLU A 192 -0.02 42.85 -7.82
C GLU A 192 -0.01 41.78 -6.74
N MET A 193 0.93 40.84 -6.78
CA MET A 193 1.14 39.84 -5.73
C MET A 193 1.43 40.51 -4.39
N SER A 194 2.28 41.54 -4.38
CA SER A 194 2.59 42.29 -3.16
C SER A 194 1.33 42.92 -2.55
N LEU A 195 0.47 43.50 -3.38
CA LEU A 195 -0.81 44.08 -2.95
C LEU A 195 -1.82 43.01 -2.55
N ALA A 196 -1.88 41.88 -3.26
CA ALA A 196 -2.76 40.76 -2.95
C ALA A 196 -2.40 40.15 -1.58
N ALA A 197 -1.10 39.91 -1.33
CA ALA A 197 -0.58 39.42 -0.06
C ALA A 197 -0.84 40.42 1.08
N GLN A 198 -0.65 41.73 0.83
CA GLN A 198 -1.04 42.78 1.78
C GLN A 198 -2.55 42.72 2.13
N ASN A 199 -3.39 42.38 1.15
CA ASN A 199 -4.83 42.20 1.33
C ASN A 199 -5.21 40.79 1.85
N GLY A 200 -4.23 40.03 2.33
CA GLY A 200 -4.42 38.77 3.02
C GLY A 200 -4.45 37.53 2.13
N MET A 201 -4.03 37.61 0.86
CA MET A 201 -3.81 36.42 0.02
C MET A 201 -2.85 35.46 0.73
N GLU A 202 -3.16 34.16 0.70
CA GLU A 202 -2.39 33.12 1.39
C GLU A 202 -1.69 32.20 0.39
N ILE A 203 -2.33 31.90 -0.74
CA ILE A 203 -1.77 30.99 -1.74
C ILE A 203 -1.95 31.60 -3.13
N SER A 204 -0.91 31.52 -3.96
CA SER A 204 -1.00 31.88 -5.38
C SER A 204 -0.36 30.84 -6.29
N ASN A 205 -0.89 30.72 -7.51
CA ASN A 205 -0.34 29.88 -8.56
C ASN A 205 0.27 30.71 -9.69
N HIS A 206 1.45 30.29 -10.16
CA HIS A 206 2.20 30.91 -11.25
C HIS A 206 2.71 29.85 -12.24
N SER A 207 1.92 29.63 -13.29
CA SER A 207 2.18 28.63 -14.33
C SER A 207 2.81 29.24 -15.59
N TRP A 208 3.82 30.09 -15.40
CA TRP A 208 4.50 30.84 -16.46
C TRP A 208 5.98 31.04 -16.11
N GLY A 209 6.77 31.40 -17.13
CA GLY A 209 8.22 31.51 -17.10
C GLY A 209 8.72 32.47 -18.18
N TYR A 210 9.98 32.92 -18.07
CA TYR A 210 10.66 33.45 -19.24
C TYR A 210 11.05 32.30 -20.17
N ILE A 211 11.15 32.59 -21.48
CA ILE A 211 11.76 31.65 -22.42
C ILE A 211 13.25 31.56 -22.09
N ARG A 212 13.76 30.33 -21.97
CA ARG A 212 15.16 30.00 -21.71
C ARG A 212 15.70 29.08 -22.79
N GLY A 213 17.02 29.00 -22.88
CA GLY A 213 17.68 28.00 -23.72
C GLY A 213 17.18 27.95 -25.18
N TRP A 214 16.85 26.75 -25.65
CA TRP A 214 16.25 26.53 -26.95
C TRP A 214 14.73 26.73 -26.92
N ASN A 215 14.22 27.46 -27.91
CA ASN A 215 12.78 27.62 -28.07
C ASN A 215 12.32 27.31 -29.49
N TYR A 216 11.29 26.47 -29.61
CA TYR A 216 10.64 26.22 -30.90
C TYR A 216 9.51 27.22 -31.14
N ASN A 217 9.72 28.15 -32.08
CA ASN A 217 8.74 29.22 -32.36
C ASN A 217 7.57 28.80 -33.29
N GLY A 218 7.38 27.50 -33.51
CA GLY A 218 6.40 26.95 -34.44
C GLY A 218 6.91 26.74 -35.88
N ASN A 219 8.14 27.17 -36.19
CA ASN A 219 8.76 26.94 -37.49
C ASN A 219 10.22 26.47 -37.37
N THR A 220 11.01 27.10 -36.50
CA THR A 220 12.41 26.76 -36.28
C THR A 220 12.78 26.84 -34.80
N TRP A 221 13.81 26.09 -34.42
CA TRP A 221 14.49 26.27 -33.15
C TRP A 221 15.30 27.57 -33.16
N VAL A 222 15.22 28.32 -32.06
CA VAL A 222 15.96 29.57 -31.84
C VAL A 222 16.62 29.48 -30.47
N TRP A 223 17.92 29.80 -30.40
CA TRP A 223 18.65 29.91 -29.14
C TRP A 223 18.38 31.27 -28.50
N GLN A 224 17.89 31.28 -27.26
CA GLN A 224 17.60 32.46 -26.46
C GLN A 224 18.61 32.69 -25.33
N GLY A 225 19.51 31.71 -25.09
CA GLY A 225 20.54 31.81 -24.08
C GLY A 225 21.67 32.81 -24.43
N ASN A 226 22.41 33.23 -23.41
CA ASN A 226 23.49 34.20 -23.60
C ASN A 226 24.84 33.53 -23.92
N ALA A 227 25.09 33.35 -25.22
CA ALA A 227 26.33 32.76 -25.75
C ALA A 227 27.64 33.46 -25.33
N ASN A 228 27.59 34.72 -24.84
CA ASN A 228 28.78 35.42 -24.34
C ASN A 228 29.19 35.00 -22.92
N ILE A 229 28.27 34.40 -22.15
CA ILE A 229 28.55 33.88 -20.81
C ILE A 229 28.87 32.39 -20.90
N SER A 230 28.01 31.64 -21.58
CA SER A 230 28.25 30.23 -21.92
C SER A 230 27.75 29.96 -23.33
N PRO A 231 28.59 29.43 -24.24
CA PRO A 231 28.14 28.99 -25.56
C PRO A 231 27.43 27.64 -25.53
N ASP A 232 27.55 26.89 -24.43
CA ASP A 232 27.12 25.51 -24.31
C ASP A 232 25.71 25.41 -23.69
N GLU A 233 25.34 26.33 -22.81
CA GLU A 233 24.09 26.32 -22.04
C GLU A 233 23.63 27.74 -21.68
N ASP A 234 22.32 27.94 -21.46
CA ASP A 234 21.82 29.20 -20.92
C ASP A 234 22.07 29.26 -19.41
N TYR A 235 23.04 30.10 -19.00
CA TYR A 235 23.41 30.30 -17.60
C TYR A 235 22.28 30.77 -16.66
N GLN A 236 21.08 31.03 -17.17
CA GLN A 236 19.91 31.40 -16.38
C GLN A 236 19.11 30.20 -15.87
N PHE A 237 19.36 29.00 -16.39
CA PHE A 237 18.97 27.77 -15.70
C PHE A 237 19.77 27.67 -14.39
N GLY A 238 19.10 27.24 -13.34
CA GLY A 238 19.64 27.13 -11.99
C GLY A 238 19.92 28.46 -11.27
N PHE A 239 20.11 29.55 -12.01
CA PHE A 239 20.71 30.78 -11.50
C PHE A 239 19.77 31.62 -10.63
N TYR A 240 20.24 31.97 -9.44
CA TYR A 240 19.55 32.89 -8.54
C TYR A 240 19.64 34.35 -9.04
N ASN A 241 18.70 34.74 -9.91
CA ASN A 241 18.67 36.05 -10.56
C ASN A 241 17.85 37.13 -9.81
N ASN A 242 17.68 38.30 -10.44
CA ASN A 242 16.89 39.41 -9.90
C ASN A 242 15.42 39.05 -9.63
N SER A 243 14.83 38.19 -10.47
CA SER A 243 13.44 37.75 -10.32
C SER A 243 13.30 36.84 -9.09
N ALA A 244 14.16 35.83 -8.96
CA ALA A 244 14.23 34.97 -7.77
C ALA A 244 14.40 35.81 -6.49
N ARG A 245 15.34 36.77 -6.53
CA ARG A 245 15.58 37.68 -5.40
C ARG A 245 14.38 38.55 -5.05
N ALA A 246 13.63 39.03 -6.04
CA ALA A 246 12.44 39.83 -5.81
C ALA A 246 11.32 39.01 -5.15
N TRP A 247 11.12 37.76 -5.59
CA TRP A 247 10.10 36.87 -5.06
C TRP A 247 10.45 36.41 -3.64
N ASP A 248 11.71 36.13 -3.33
CA ASP A 248 12.14 35.89 -1.95
C ASP A 248 11.86 37.10 -1.05
N ALA A 249 12.07 38.34 -1.55
CA ALA A 249 11.76 39.54 -0.80
C ALA A 249 10.25 39.74 -0.56
N ILE A 250 9.40 39.39 -1.53
CA ILE A 250 7.93 39.39 -1.39
C ILE A 250 7.51 38.36 -0.32
N ALA A 251 7.96 37.11 -0.44
CA ALA A 251 7.63 36.05 0.51
C ALA A 251 8.07 36.40 1.93
N ASN A 252 9.31 36.88 2.09
CA ASN A 252 9.84 37.30 3.39
C ASN A 252 9.06 38.49 4.00
N SER A 253 8.47 39.34 3.16
CA SER A 253 7.61 40.45 3.62
C SER A 253 6.16 40.03 3.88
N ALA A 254 5.75 38.86 3.39
CA ALA A 254 4.40 38.32 3.49
C ALA A 254 4.42 36.89 4.07
N PRO A 255 4.61 36.73 5.39
CA PRO A 255 4.94 35.44 6.02
C PRO A 255 3.85 34.36 5.94
N TYR A 256 2.65 34.72 5.48
CA TYR A 256 1.51 33.80 5.29
C TYR A 256 1.19 33.57 3.81
N PHE A 257 2.01 34.10 2.89
CA PHE A 257 1.77 34.04 1.45
C PHE A 257 2.74 33.07 0.77
N LEU A 258 2.23 31.90 0.39
CA LEU A 258 2.98 30.90 -0.36
C LEU A 258 2.73 31.05 -1.88
N MET A 259 3.81 31.26 -2.62
CA MET A 259 3.81 31.29 -4.08
C MET A 259 4.16 29.91 -4.62
N VAL A 260 3.21 29.27 -5.29
CA VAL A 260 3.36 27.97 -5.96
C VAL A 260 3.68 28.23 -7.43
N VAL A 261 4.79 27.68 -7.90
CA VAL A 261 5.35 27.98 -9.23
C VAL A 261 5.65 26.72 -10.02
N SER A 262 5.48 26.76 -11.34
CA SER A 262 5.86 25.66 -12.23
C SER A 262 7.37 25.52 -12.37
N ALA A 263 7.91 24.29 -12.37
CA ALA A 263 9.36 24.06 -12.50
C ALA A 263 9.95 24.42 -13.88
N GLY A 264 9.12 24.56 -14.93
CA GLY A 264 9.57 24.72 -16.32
C GLY A 264 9.31 23.47 -17.16
N ASN A 265 9.37 23.59 -18.49
CA ASN A 265 9.13 22.48 -19.42
C ASN A 265 10.25 22.31 -20.45
N ASP A 266 11.41 22.92 -20.21
CA ASP A 266 12.48 23.09 -21.17
C ASP A 266 13.35 21.82 -21.30
N ARG A 267 13.24 20.85 -20.38
CA ARG A 267 14.13 19.68 -20.33
C ARG A 267 14.09 18.87 -21.63
N GLY A 268 15.25 18.73 -22.26
CA GLY A 268 15.46 17.99 -23.50
C GLY A 268 15.09 18.74 -24.78
N GLU A 269 14.70 20.02 -24.68
CA GLU A 269 14.43 20.89 -25.83
C GLU A 269 15.70 21.22 -26.62
N GLY A 270 15.54 21.46 -27.92
CA GLY A 270 16.63 21.78 -28.83
C GLY A 270 16.57 21.04 -30.17
N PRO A 271 17.23 21.60 -31.20
CA PRO A 271 17.25 20.99 -32.53
C PRO A 271 18.04 19.67 -32.53
N SER A 272 17.88 18.87 -33.59
CA SER A 272 18.59 17.58 -33.72
C SER A 272 20.13 17.70 -33.77
N ASN A 273 20.64 18.90 -34.06
CA ASN A 273 22.07 19.24 -34.06
C ASN A 273 22.53 20.03 -32.82
N ALA A 274 21.71 20.12 -31.77
CA ALA A 274 22.13 20.67 -30.48
C ALA A 274 23.36 19.92 -29.94
N GLY A 275 24.28 20.64 -29.30
CA GLY A 275 25.58 20.13 -28.83
C GLY A 275 26.58 19.78 -29.95
N GLN A 276 26.27 20.09 -31.22
CA GLN A 276 27.14 19.78 -32.37
C GLN A 276 27.60 21.05 -33.07
N GLY A 277 28.86 21.08 -33.52
CA GLY A 277 29.38 22.15 -34.37
C GLY A 277 29.40 23.54 -33.71
N GLY A 278 29.50 23.60 -32.38
CA GLY A 278 29.49 24.84 -31.60
C GLY A 278 28.09 25.41 -31.32
N ASN A 279 27.02 24.65 -31.59
CA ASN A 279 25.69 24.97 -31.08
C ASN A 279 25.59 24.56 -29.62
N ALA A 280 24.84 25.35 -28.84
CA ALA A 280 24.49 25.01 -27.46
C ALA A 280 23.87 23.61 -27.38
N GLU A 281 24.08 22.95 -26.24
CA GLU A 281 23.52 21.66 -25.91
C GLU A 281 21.99 21.72 -25.87
N LYS A 282 21.35 20.55 -25.77
CA LYS A 282 19.93 20.56 -25.44
C LYS A 282 19.75 21.17 -24.06
N ASP A 283 18.59 21.73 -23.80
CA ASP A 283 18.28 22.25 -22.47
C ASP A 283 18.29 21.09 -21.46
N GLY A 284 19.12 21.24 -20.42
CA GLY A 284 19.50 20.20 -19.49
C GLY A 284 20.58 19.24 -19.95
N GLY A 285 21.31 19.56 -21.02
CA GLY A 285 22.48 18.82 -21.46
C GLY A 285 22.22 17.35 -21.79
N LEU A 286 23.22 16.51 -21.50
CA LEU A 286 23.15 15.05 -21.71
C LEU A 286 22.49 14.30 -20.56
N ASP A 287 22.53 14.84 -19.35
CA ASP A 287 22.05 14.19 -18.12
C ASP A 287 20.62 14.61 -17.72
N GLY A 288 20.13 15.73 -18.26
CA GLY A 288 18.77 16.25 -18.10
C GLY A 288 18.59 17.18 -16.89
N TYR A 289 19.65 17.56 -16.20
CA TYR A 289 19.58 18.40 -14.99
C TYR A 289 19.75 19.88 -15.32
N ASP A 290 19.55 20.76 -14.35
CA ASP A 290 19.74 22.21 -14.49
C ASP A 290 18.76 22.85 -15.50
N CYS A 291 17.46 22.73 -15.22
CA CYS A 291 16.39 23.21 -16.08
C CYS A 291 15.37 24.09 -15.33
N VAL A 292 15.66 24.48 -14.09
CA VAL A 292 14.78 25.33 -13.28
C VAL A 292 15.28 26.76 -13.35
N ALA A 293 14.44 27.70 -13.78
CA ALA A 293 14.87 29.09 -13.99
C ALA A 293 14.08 30.11 -13.14
N ASP A 294 14.63 31.32 -13.04
CA ASP A 294 13.91 32.50 -12.55
C ASP A 294 13.33 32.35 -11.14
N TRP A 295 12.06 32.70 -10.93
CA TRP A 295 11.38 32.57 -9.65
C TRP A 295 11.19 31.11 -9.22
N SER A 296 11.32 30.14 -10.13
CA SER A 296 11.32 28.72 -9.77
C SER A 296 12.60 28.31 -9.03
N ALA A 297 13.68 29.09 -9.17
CA ALA A 297 14.91 28.98 -8.39
C ALA A 297 14.88 29.82 -7.09
N SER A 298 13.78 30.51 -6.76
CA SER A 298 13.60 31.24 -5.49
C SER A 298 13.59 30.26 -4.30
N LYS A 299 14.13 30.66 -3.14
CA LYS A 299 14.17 29.83 -1.92
C LYS A 299 12.77 29.65 -1.33
N ASN A 300 11.98 30.72 -1.34
CA ASN A 300 10.72 30.81 -0.62
C ASN A 300 9.49 30.41 -1.44
N THR A 301 9.64 30.09 -2.73
CA THR A 301 8.57 29.52 -3.56
C THR A 301 8.45 28.02 -3.33
N LEU A 302 7.27 27.47 -3.61
CA LEU A 302 7.07 26.03 -3.75
C LEU A 302 7.03 25.69 -5.25
N THR A 303 8.12 25.11 -5.76
CA THR A 303 8.34 24.79 -7.16
C THR A 303 7.87 23.37 -7.45
N ILE A 304 6.99 23.21 -8.46
CA ILE A 304 6.28 21.97 -8.73
C ILE A 304 6.73 21.32 -10.04
N GLY A 305 7.27 20.11 -9.97
CA GLY A 305 7.56 19.27 -11.13
C GLY A 305 6.30 18.54 -11.65
N ASN A 306 6.38 17.98 -12.85
CA ASN A 306 5.25 17.34 -13.53
C ASN A 306 5.43 15.83 -13.63
N VAL A 307 4.49 15.08 -13.06
CA VAL A 307 4.40 13.62 -13.20
C VAL A 307 3.16 13.19 -13.97
N HIS A 308 3.15 11.92 -14.36
CA HIS A 308 1.96 11.22 -14.82
C HIS A 308 0.96 10.99 -13.66
N GLU A 309 -0.23 10.53 -14.00
CA GLU A 309 -1.27 10.21 -13.03
C GLU A 309 -0.86 9.05 -12.11
N VAL A 310 -1.11 9.21 -10.81
CA VAL A 310 -0.89 8.18 -9.79
C VAL A 310 -2.21 7.94 -9.08
N LEU A 311 -2.96 6.92 -9.51
CA LEU A 311 -4.26 6.58 -8.91
C LEU A 311 -4.12 5.80 -7.60
N ASN A 312 -3.05 5.03 -7.49
CA ASN A 312 -2.67 4.32 -6.28
C ASN A 312 -1.15 4.35 -6.16
N TYR A 313 -0.65 4.86 -5.04
CA TYR A 313 0.78 4.84 -4.77
C TYR A 313 1.18 3.48 -4.22
N THR A 314 2.05 2.77 -4.95
CA THR A 314 2.55 1.44 -4.55
C THR A 314 4.05 1.47 -4.24
N GLY A 315 4.59 2.66 -3.93
CA GLY A 315 6.01 2.91 -3.74
C GLY A 315 6.60 3.86 -4.80
N PRO A 316 7.89 4.23 -4.67
CA PRO A 316 8.52 5.30 -5.45
C PRO A 316 8.45 5.13 -6.97
N SER A 317 8.51 3.88 -7.44
CA SER A 317 8.44 3.55 -8.88
C SER A 317 7.07 3.80 -9.51
N SER A 318 6.01 3.96 -8.73
CA SER A 318 4.68 4.31 -9.23
C SER A 318 4.57 5.79 -9.65
N VAL A 319 5.54 6.62 -9.25
CA VAL A 319 5.60 8.05 -9.59
C VAL A 319 6.47 8.23 -10.82
N ILE A 320 5.85 8.38 -11.99
CA ILE A 320 6.56 8.50 -13.27
C ILE A 320 6.70 9.97 -13.65
N MET A 321 7.94 10.42 -13.81
CA MET A 321 8.28 11.78 -14.25
C MET A 321 7.87 12.03 -15.70
N ASN A 322 7.26 13.17 -15.99
CA ASN A 322 7.07 13.61 -17.37
C ASN A 322 8.41 14.01 -18.00
N SER A 323 8.63 13.62 -19.26
CA SER A 323 9.92 13.83 -19.94
C SER A 323 10.32 15.31 -20.07
N SER A 324 9.37 16.26 -20.10
CA SER A 324 9.68 17.69 -20.23
C SER A 324 9.83 18.41 -18.89
N SER A 325 9.49 17.78 -17.76
CA SER A 325 9.54 18.48 -16.46
C SER A 325 10.96 18.97 -16.18
N GLY A 326 11.09 20.25 -15.82
CA GLY A 326 12.36 20.82 -15.38
C GLY A 326 12.88 20.14 -14.12
N TRP A 327 14.16 19.77 -14.13
CA TRP A 327 14.89 19.22 -13.00
C TRP A 327 15.86 20.28 -12.46
N GLY A 328 16.13 20.24 -11.16
CA GLY A 328 17.24 20.99 -10.58
C GLY A 328 18.59 20.38 -10.97
N PRO A 329 19.67 20.70 -10.26
CA PRO A 329 19.73 21.58 -9.08
C PRO A 329 19.45 23.05 -9.43
N THR A 330 19.36 23.92 -8.43
CA THR A 330 19.77 25.32 -8.67
C THR A 330 21.28 25.41 -8.74
N ASP A 331 21.83 26.50 -9.30
CA ASP A 331 23.28 26.67 -9.45
C ASP A 331 24.05 26.61 -8.14
N ASP A 332 23.42 27.03 -7.06
CA ASP A 332 23.98 27.00 -5.72
C ASP A 332 23.74 25.67 -4.99
N GLY A 333 23.10 24.70 -5.64
CA GLY A 333 22.94 23.32 -5.20
C GLY A 333 21.69 23.02 -4.38
N ARG A 334 20.69 23.91 -4.38
CA ARG A 334 19.43 23.66 -3.69
C ARG A 334 18.57 22.65 -4.43
N ILE A 335 17.75 21.94 -3.66
CA ILE A 335 16.79 20.96 -4.15
C ILE A 335 15.65 21.70 -4.85
N LYS A 336 15.55 21.52 -6.18
CA LYS A 336 14.40 21.91 -7.00
C LYS A 336 14.11 20.80 -8.04
N PRO A 337 12.84 20.59 -8.45
CA PRO A 337 11.62 21.14 -7.84
C PRO A 337 11.52 20.77 -6.35
N ASP A 338 10.66 21.44 -5.58
CA ASP A 338 10.49 21.08 -4.16
C ASP A 338 9.69 19.77 -4.04
N VAL A 339 8.64 19.60 -4.85
CA VAL A 339 7.77 18.42 -4.90
C VAL A 339 7.22 18.24 -6.32
N VAL A 340 6.57 17.11 -6.59
CA VAL A 340 5.87 16.84 -7.85
C VAL A 340 4.38 16.63 -7.66
N ALA A 341 3.62 16.88 -8.72
CA ALA A 341 2.20 16.54 -8.81
C ALA A 341 1.83 16.22 -10.27
N LYS A 342 0.65 15.61 -10.47
CA LYS A 342 0.14 15.33 -11.83
C LYS A 342 -0.06 16.64 -12.57
N GLY A 343 0.62 16.79 -13.70
CA GLY A 343 0.37 17.83 -14.71
C GLY A 343 0.28 17.27 -16.13
N THR A 344 0.38 15.95 -16.32
CA THR A 344 0.28 15.29 -17.62
C THR A 344 -1.16 14.89 -17.93
N ASP A 345 -1.61 15.18 -19.15
CA ASP A 345 -2.95 14.90 -19.67
C ASP A 345 -4.06 15.34 -18.70
N THR A 346 -3.95 16.60 -18.25
CA THR A 346 -4.90 17.20 -17.30
C THR A 346 -6.09 17.77 -18.06
N TYR A 347 -7.28 17.21 -17.81
CA TYR A 347 -8.53 17.70 -18.37
C TYR A 347 -9.05 18.90 -17.57
N SER A 348 -9.34 20.03 -18.20
CA SER A 348 -9.92 21.17 -17.49
C SER A 348 -10.64 22.14 -18.45
N SER A 349 -11.32 23.14 -17.88
CA SER A 349 -12.07 24.17 -18.62
C SER A 349 -11.17 25.03 -19.51
N ILE A 350 -11.61 25.39 -20.72
CA ILE A 350 -10.90 26.33 -21.59
C ILE A 350 -11.80 27.48 -22.03
N ALA A 351 -11.20 28.53 -22.60
CA ALA A 351 -11.89 29.79 -22.87
C ALA A 351 -12.70 29.81 -24.19
N ASN A 352 -12.76 28.72 -24.95
CA ASN A 352 -13.44 28.70 -26.26
C ASN A 352 -14.96 28.95 -26.15
N SER A 353 -15.61 28.40 -25.11
CA SER A 353 -17.04 28.57 -24.81
C SER A 353 -17.30 28.40 -23.31
N ASN A 354 -18.54 28.56 -22.85
CA ASN A 354 -18.87 28.35 -21.42
C ASN A 354 -18.88 26.86 -21.01
N THR A 355 -18.74 25.94 -21.97
CA THR A 355 -18.83 24.49 -21.76
C THR A 355 -17.69 23.75 -22.46
N SER A 356 -16.57 24.44 -22.74
CA SER A 356 -15.44 23.85 -23.48
C SER A 356 -14.36 23.38 -22.54
N TYR A 357 -13.79 22.21 -22.85
CA TYR A 357 -12.73 21.59 -22.08
C TYR A 357 -11.61 21.12 -23.02
N ALA A 358 -10.40 20.93 -22.49
CA ALA A 358 -9.31 20.28 -23.20
C ALA A 358 -8.30 19.64 -22.24
N TYR A 359 -7.47 18.77 -22.80
CA TYR A 359 -6.32 18.19 -22.13
C TYR A 359 -5.08 19.01 -22.40
N TYR A 360 -4.38 19.42 -21.33
CA TYR A 360 -3.06 20.02 -21.41
C TYR A 360 -2.05 19.23 -20.58
N THR A 361 -0.79 19.30 -21.00
CA THR A 361 0.36 18.66 -20.34
C THR A 361 1.42 19.69 -20.05
N GLY A 362 1.93 19.72 -18.82
CA GLY A 362 3.06 20.53 -18.43
C GLY A 362 3.10 20.81 -16.92
N THR A 363 4.22 21.36 -16.45
CA THR A 363 4.32 21.89 -15.07
C THR A 363 3.31 23.02 -14.80
N SER A 364 2.79 23.64 -15.85
CA SER A 364 1.67 24.58 -15.79
C SER A 364 0.38 23.97 -15.25
N MET A 365 0.20 22.64 -15.32
CA MET A 365 -0.97 21.91 -14.81
C MET A 365 -0.67 21.25 -13.46
N SER A 366 0.58 20.87 -13.17
CA SER A 366 0.95 20.35 -11.84
C SER A 366 0.99 21.43 -10.77
N SER A 367 1.43 22.65 -11.10
CA SER A 367 1.39 23.80 -10.19
C SER A 367 -0.01 24.13 -9.64
N PRO A 368 -1.07 24.29 -10.47
CA PRO A 368 -2.43 24.56 -9.99
C PRO A 368 -3.05 23.35 -9.29
N ASN A 369 -2.67 22.13 -9.66
CA ASN A 369 -3.03 20.92 -8.93
C ASN A 369 -2.58 21.03 -7.46
N THR A 370 -1.30 21.36 -7.25
CA THR A 370 -0.77 21.58 -5.90
C THR A 370 -1.43 22.78 -5.23
N ALA A 371 -1.51 23.95 -5.88
CA ALA A 371 -2.06 25.16 -5.26
C ALA A 371 -3.53 25.00 -4.79
N GLY A 372 -4.37 24.33 -5.58
CA GLY A 372 -5.74 24.02 -5.17
C GLY A 372 -5.80 22.99 -4.02
N THR A 373 -4.89 22.01 -4.01
CA THR A 373 -4.74 21.06 -2.90
C THR A 373 -4.34 21.76 -1.60
N LEU A 374 -3.37 22.66 -1.65
CA LEU A 374 -2.90 23.40 -0.48
C LEU A 374 -3.98 24.34 0.10
N ALA A 375 -4.87 24.86 -0.73
CA ALA A 375 -6.03 25.63 -0.25
C ALA A 375 -6.96 24.80 0.65
N LEU A 376 -7.11 23.51 0.39
CA LEU A 376 -7.86 22.60 1.27
C LEU A 376 -7.12 22.41 2.61
N LEU A 377 -5.81 22.18 2.60
CA LEU A 377 -5.02 22.05 3.84
C LEU A 377 -5.06 23.32 4.69
N GLN A 378 -4.96 24.48 4.05
CA GLN A 378 -5.06 25.77 4.74
C GLN A 378 -6.46 25.98 5.35
N GLN A 379 -7.51 25.60 4.62
CA GLN A 379 -8.89 25.61 5.15
C GLN A 379 -9.03 24.67 6.35
N LEU A 380 -8.53 23.44 6.26
CA LEU A 380 -8.56 22.47 7.35
C LEU A 380 -7.87 23.04 8.60
N TYR A 381 -6.64 23.54 8.45
CA TYR A 381 -5.88 24.13 9.54
C TYR A 381 -6.63 25.29 10.20
N GLN A 382 -7.28 26.17 9.41
CA GLN A 382 -8.10 27.24 9.96
C GLN A 382 -9.33 26.73 10.74
N GLN A 383 -9.95 25.64 10.30
CA GLN A 383 -11.10 25.06 11.00
C GLN A 383 -10.72 24.44 12.33
N THR A 384 -9.56 23.79 12.40
CA THR A 384 -9.08 23.13 13.61
C THR A 384 -8.39 24.12 14.56
N HIS A 385 -7.54 25.01 14.05
CA HIS A 385 -6.71 25.90 14.87
C HIS A 385 -7.36 27.27 15.15
N ASN A 386 -8.65 27.30 15.51
CA ASN A 386 -9.36 28.52 15.92
C ASN A 386 -9.30 29.68 14.91
N GLY A 387 -9.31 29.39 13.61
CA GLY A 387 -9.19 30.38 12.53
C GLY A 387 -7.76 30.88 12.29
N ASN A 388 -6.76 30.37 13.01
CA ASN A 388 -5.36 30.66 12.72
C ASN A 388 -4.95 30.05 11.37
N ARG A 389 -3.93 30.65 10.77
CA ARG A 389 -3.41 30.22 9.47
C ARG A 389 -1.95 29.83 9.61
N MET A 390 -1.58 28.72 8.97
CA MET A 390 -0.17 28.35 8.78
C MET A 390 0.58 29.48 8.08
N ARG A 391 1.84 29.69 8.48
CA ARG A 391 2.83 30.45 7.70
C ARG A 391 3.12 29.75 6.38
N ALA A 392 3.64 30.52 5.42
CA ALA A 392 4.08 29.99 4.14
C ALA A 392 5.18 28.92 4.32
N SER A 393 6.09 29.10 5.29
CA SER A 393 7.09 28.09 5.67
C SER A 393 6.47 26.83 6.26
N THR A 394 5.40 26.97 7.06
CA THR A 394 4.71 25.82 7.65
C THR A 394 3.99 25.01 6.58
N LEU A 395 3.23 25.67 5.69
CA LEU A 395 2.54 24.99 4.59
C LEU A 395 3.53 24.34 3.60
N LYS A 396 4.63 25.03 3.25
CA LYS A 396 5.71 24.46 2.43
C LYS A 396 6.36 23.26 3.11
N GLY A 397 6.76 23.42 4.38
CA GLY A 397 7.39 22.38 5.19
C GLY A 397 6.49 21.16 5.36
N LEU A 398 5.21 21.34 5.67
CA LEU A 398 4.23 20.26 5.81
C LEU A 398 4.04 19.49 4.50
N THR A 399 3.99 20.20 3.37
CA THR A 399 3.87 19.58 2.03
C THR A 399 5.09 18.69 1.73
N ILE A 400 6.30 19.15 2.05
CA ILE A 400 7.56 18.40 1.89
C ILE A 400 7.68 17.25 2.91
N HIS A 401 7.26 17.50 4.14
CA HIS A 401 7.33 16.54 5.23
C HIS A 401 6.51 15.28 4.92
N THR A 402 5.35 15.49 4.27
CA THR A 402 4.36 14.44 4.03
C THR A 402 4.38 13.83 2.65
N ALA A 403 5.15 14.39 1.71
CA ALA A 403 5.28 13.85 0.36
C ALA A 403 5.63 12.36 0.36
N ASP A 404 5.05 11.62 -0.57
CA ASP A 404 5.44 10.24 -0.81
C ASP A 404 6.74 10.19 -1.58
N GLU A 405 7.63 9.32 -1.14
CA GLU A 405 8.93 9.07 -1.76
C GLU A 405 8.77 8.76 -3.26
N ALA A 406 9.64 9.33 -4.09
CA ALA A 406 9.65 9.14 -5.53
C ALA A 406 11.09 9.11 -6.04
N GLY A 407 11.31 8.55 -7.22
CA GLY A 407 12.64 8.44 -7.80
C GLY A 407 13.39 7.16 -7.45
N PRO A 408 14.64 7.03 -7.91
CA PRO A 408 15.38 5.78 -7.87
C PRO A 408 16.06 5.48 -6.53
N ASN A 409 16.24 6.47 -5.66
CA ASN A 409 16.94 6.35 -4.38
C ASN A 409 16.13 7.00 -3.26
N PRO A 410 16.14 6.46 -2.03
CA PRO A 410 15.48 7.09 -0.90
C PRO A 410 16.01 8.50 -0.58
N GLY A 411 15.11 9.40 -0.24
CA GLY A 411 15.41 10.79 0.10
C GLY A 411 15.23 11.71 -1.10
N PRO A 412 15.56 13.01 -0.96
CA PRO A 412 15.33 13.96 -2.04
C PRO A 412 16.22 13.67 -3.25
N ASP A 413 15.77 14.06 -4.42
CA ASP A 413 16.58 14.13 -5.64
C ASP A 413 16.23 15.38 -6.47
N TYR A 414 17.06 15.74 -7.45
CA TYR A 414 16.82 16.92 -8.29
C TYR A 414 15.75 16.71 -9.38
N MET A 415 15.17 15.51 -9.49
CA MET A 415 14.10 15.20 -10.44
C MET A 415 12.73 15.44 -9.80
N PHE A 416 12.48 14.76 -8.68
CA PHE A 416 11.21 14.71 -7.95
C PHE A 416 11.18 15.63 -6.72
N GLY A 417 12.31 16.25 -6.38
CA GLY A 417 12.42 17.01 -5.14
C GLY A 417 12.30 16.09 -3.93
N TRP A 418 11.40 16.46 -3.02
CA TRP A 418 11.06 15.66 -1.84
C TRP A 418 9.96 14.61 -2.10
N GLY A 419 9.45 14.51 -3.33
CA GLY A 419 8.50 13.47 -3.73
C GLY A 419 7.12 13.99 -4.15
N LEU A 420 6.16 13.07 -4.22
CA LEU A 420 4.78 13.31 -4.66
C LEU A 420 3.93 13.92 -3.54
N VAL A 421 3.24 15.02 -3.81
CA VAL A 421 2.32 15.65 -2.84
C VAL A 421 1.31 14.63 -2.28
N ASN A 422 1.17 14.58 -0.95
CA ASN A 422 0.22 13.72 -0.25
C ASN A 422 -0.59 14.53 0.77
N ALA A 423 -1.76 15.02 0.33
CA ALA A 423 -2.64 15.84 1.15
C ALA A 423 -3.31 15.07 2.30
N GLU A 424 -3.55 13.77 2.12
CA GLU A 424 -4.13 12.91 3.16
C GLU A 424 -3.21 12.84 4.38
N ARG A 425 -1.91 12.54 4.17
CA ARG A 425 -0.93 12.52 5.25
C ARG A 425 -0.74 13.92 5.87
N ALA A 426 -0.74 14.98 5.06
CA ALA A 426 -0.69 16.35 5.57
C ALA A 426 -1.91 16.70 6.45
N ALA A 427 -3.11 16.29 6.05
CA ALA A 427 -4.32 16.50 6.81
C ALA A 427 -4.30 15.75 8.15
N ASN A 428 -3.81 14.50 8.16
CA ASN A 428 -3.69 13.73 9.39
C ASN A 428 -2.74 14.41 10.40
N ILE A 429 -1.59 14.95 9.96
CA ILE A 429 -0.70 15.71 10.84
C ILE A 429 -1.38 16.98 11.38
N ILE A 430 -2.17 17.68 10.56
CA ILE A 430 -2.94 18.86 11.02
C ILE A 430 -3.96 18.46 12.09
N LEU A 431 -4.62 17.32 11.93
CA LEU A 431 -5.58 16.81 12.91
C LEU A 431 -4.86 16.37 14.19
N GLU A 432 -3.75 15.64 14.07
CA GLU A 432 -2.90 15.25 15.20
C GLU A 432 -2.46 16.48 16.02
N ASP A 433 -2.05 17.56 15.35
CA ASP A 433 -1.65 18.83 15.97
C ASP A 433 -2.77 19.53 16.75
N ASP A 434 -3.99 19.51 16.21
CA ASP A 434 -5.14 20.17 16.82
C ASP A 434 -5.57 19.53 18.13
N VAL A 435 -5.74 18.21 18.14
CA VAL A 435 -6.53 17.57 19.20
C VAL A 435 -5.70 17.03 20.33
N GLN A 436 -4.40 16.76 20.15
CA GLN A 436 -3.56 16.34 21.28
C GLN A 436 -2.05 16.15 21.07
N GLN A 437 -1.47 16.20 19.88
CA GLN A 437 -0.06 15.87 19.70
C GLN A 437 0.70 17.07 19.14
N ASN A 438 1.77 17.54 19.79
CA ASN A 438 2.48 18.76 19.34
C ASN A 438 3.33 18.49 18.07
N ALA A 439 2.71 18.33 16.91
CA ALA A 439 3.35 17.89 15.67
C ALA A 439 3.86 19.07 14.81
N ILE A 440 3.28 20.27 14.96
CA ILE A 440 3.64 21.47 14.21
C ILE A 440 4.00 22.62 15.16
N ASP A 441 5.25 23.09 15.09
CA ASP A 441 5.70 24.28 15.83
C ASP A 441 5.98 25.45 14.87
N GLU A 442 5.54 26.66 15.23
CA GLU A 442 5.98 27.92 14.61
C GLU A 442 6.74 28.78 15.63
N LEU A 443 8.06 28.89 15.45
CA LEU A 443 8.97 29.43 16.46
C LEU A 443 9.84 30.56 15.91
N THR A 444 10.53 31.26 16.81
CA THR A 444 11.49 32.32 16.45
C THR A 444 12.85 32.02 17.08
N LEU A 445 13.88 31.93 16.25
CA LEU A 445 15.27 31.82 16.69
C LEU A 445 15.93 33.20 16.69
N THR A 446 16.57 33.58 17.79
CA THR A 446 17.35 34.82 17.90
C THR A 446 18.82 34.58 17.58
N SER A 447 19.52 35.59 17.06
CA SER A 447 20.97 35.48 16.76
C SER A 447 21.78 35.11 18.01
N GLY A 448 22.67 34.14 17.87
CA GLY A 448 23.41 33.48 18.96
C GLY A 448 22.60 32.48 19.81
N GLY A 449 21.30 32.30 19.54
CA GLY A 449 20.43 31.36 20.23
C GLY A 449 20.44 29.96 19.62
N SER A 450 19.84 29.02 20.35
CA SER A 450 19.53 27.65 19.92
C SER A 450 18.19 27.25 20.53
N TYR A 451 17.41 26.47 19.79
CA TYR A 451 16.19 25.82 20.24
C TYR A 451 16.45 24.32 20.42
N THR A 452 15.93 23.75 21.51
CA THR A 452 16.03 22.31 21.79
C THR A 452 14.68 21.78 22.25
N ARG A 453 14.30 20.59 21.75
CA ARG A 453 13.12 19.85 22.19
C ARG A 453 13.48 18.37 22.33
N ASP A 454 13.25 17.84 23.52
CA ASP A 454 13.33 16.39 23.74
C ASP A 454 12.00 15.77 23.31
N VAL A 455 12.05 14.68 22.56
CA VAL A 455 10.88 13.89 22.14
C VAL A 455 11.08 12.42 22.50
N THR A 456 9.98 11.75 22.84
CA THR A 456 9.99 10.30 23.14
C THR A 456 9.48 9.50 21.96
N ILE A 457 10.24 8.45 21.59
CA ILE A 457 9.94 7.55 20.48
C ILE A 457 9.72 6.14 21.04
N SER A 458 8.59 5.50 20.68
CA SER A 458 8.28 4.10 21.05
C SER A 458 9.16 3.06 20.35
N GLY A 459 9.75 3.44 19.22
CA GLY A 459 10.36 2.51 18.26
C GLY A 459 9.31 1.82 17.38
N GLY A 460 9.77 1.16 16.31
CA GLY A 460 8.91 0.39 15.39
C GLY A 460 8.28 1.19 14.25
N ASN A 461 8.11 2.51 14.40
CA ASN A 461 7.68 3.42 13.33
C ASN A 461 8.82 4.40 12.99
N PRO A 462 8.92 4.87 11.73
CA PRO A 462 9.90 5.88 11.38
C PRO A 462 9.67 7.19 12.14
N PHE A 463 10.77 7.87 12.47
CA PHE A 463 10.78 9.18 13.12
C PHE A 463 11.43 10.19 12.18
N TRP A 464 10.75 11.30 11.90
CA TRP A 464 11.34 12.33 11.04
C TRP A 464 10.88 13.74 11.41
N VAL A 465 11.77 14.68 11.13
CA VAL A 465 11.60 16.11 11.44
C VAL A 465 11.93 16.92 10.21
N THR A 466 11.07 17.91 9.90
CA THR A 466 11.32 18.88 8.83
C THR A 466 11.36 20.29 9.42
N LEU A 467 12.50 20.95 9.27
CA LEU A 467 12.70 22.37 9.52
C LEU A 467 12.44 23.14 8.22
N SER A 468 11.66 24.22 8.27
CA SER A 468 11.44 25.10 7.12
C SER A 468 11.34 26.56 7.55
N TRP A 469 11.94 27.46 6.77
CA TRP A 469 11.83 28.90 7.02
C TRP A 469 11.74 29.71 5.73
N THR A 470 11.08 30.86 5.83
CA THR A 470 11.10 31.89 4.79
C THR A 470 12.36 32.73 4.97
N ASP A 471 13.36 32.49 4.13
CA ASP A 471 14.69 33.08 4.24
C ASP A 471 14.74 34.47 3.58
N PRO A 472 15.41 35.50 4.16
CA PRO A 472 15.60 36.77 3.48
C PRO A 472 16.27 36.62 2.12
N GLN A 473 16.01 37.57 1.23
CA GLN A 473 16.52 37.55 -0.13
C GLN A 473 18.06 37.47 -0.17
N GLY A 474 18.57 36.49 -0.92
CA GLY A 474 20.00 36.22 -1.11
C GLY A 474 20.76 37.30 -1.89
N VAL A 475 22.07 37.09 -2.01
CA VAL A 475 22.95 37.90 -2.86
C VAL A 475 23.01 37.26 -4.25
N ILE A 476 22.81 38.06 -5.30
CA ILE A 476 22.93 37.58 -6.68
C ILE A 476 24.42 37.41 -7.00
N PRO A 477 24.87 36.21 -7.41
CA PRO A 477 26.26 36.01 -7.83
C PRO A 477 26.54 36.76 -9.15
N PRO A 478 27.82 37.04 -9.47
CA PRO A 478 28.17 37.53 -10.80
C PRO A 478 27.67 36.56 -11.89
N PRO A 479 27.21 37.05 -13.06
CA PRO A 479 26.80 36.18 -14.15
C PRO A 479 27.92 35.25 -14.60
N SER A 480 27.69 33.95 -14.43
CA SER A 480 28.55 32.85 -14.85
C SER A 480 27.70 31.59 -14.97
N LEU A 481 28.18 30.59 -15.71
CA LEU A 481 27.57 29.26 -15.69
C LEU A 481 27.81 28.61 -14.31
N ASN A 482 26.74 28.14 -13.69
CA ASN A 482 26.72 27.25 -12.53
C ASN A 482 27.50 27.76 -11.28
N PRO A 483 27.31 29.03 -10.82
CA PRO A 483 27.95 29.56 -9.64
C PRO A 483 27.48 28.88 -8.34
N ARG A 484 28.40 28.18 -7.68
CA ARG A 484 28.19 27.52 -6.37
C ARG A 484 28.12 28.45 -5.16
N THR A 485 27.76 29.73 -5.34
CA THR A 485 27.63 30.67 -4.22
C THR A 485 26.26 30.51 -3.57
N PRO A 486 26.14 30.07 -2.30
CA PRO A 486 24.85 29.85 -1.65
C PRO A 486 23.97 31.09 -1.68
N ALA A 487 22.72 30.93 -2.14
CA ALA A 487 21.72 31.98 -2.07
C ALA A 487 21.17 32.15 -0.65
N ILE A 488 21.31 31.14 0.21
CA ILE A 488 20.84 31.16 1.60
C ILE A 488 21.45 32.33 2.37
N LYS A 489 20.64 32.97 3.22
CA LYS A 489 21.04 34.17 3.95
C LYS A 489 21.10 33.96 5.45
N ASN A 490 20.08 33.35 6.01
CA ASN A 490 20.04 32.86 7.37
C ASN A 490 20.16 31.35 7.31
N ASP A 491 21.34 30.84 7.66
CA ASP A 491 21.67 29.42 7.63
C ASP A 491 21.24 28.79 8.96
N LEU A 492 20.06 28.17 8.99
CA LEU A 492 19.56 27.44 10.16
C LEU A 492 19.97 25.97 10.05
N ASP A 493 20.35 25.38 11.18
CA ASP A 493 20.89 24.03 11.25
C ASP A 493 20.01 23.13 12.13
N LEU A 494 19.45 22.08 11.53
CA LEU A 494 18.75 21.00 12.22
C LEU A 494 19.72 19.87 12.55
N ARG A 495 19.63 19.36 13.79
CA ARG A 495 20.23 18.09 14.20
C ARG A 495 19.30 17.34 15.14
N ILE A 496 19.39 16.02 15.11
CA ILE A 496 18.75 15.15 16.09
C ILE A 496 19.86 14.37 16.79
N THR A 497 19.82 14.29 18.12
CA THR A 497 20.74 13.46 18.90
C THR A 497 19.96 12.41 19.69
N ASP A 498 20.34 11.14 19.59
CA ASP A 498 19.73 10.08 20.41
C ASP A 498 20.35 9.97 21.82
N SER A 499 19.77 9.13 22.66
CA SER A 499 20.23 8.91 24.03
C SER A 499 21.64 8.32 24.14
N GLU A 500 22.19 7.74 23.06
CA GLU A 500 23.55 7.20 23.00
C GLU A 500 24.57 8.27 22.56
N GLY A 501 24.09 9.44 22.12
CA GLY A 501 24.91 10.55 21.65
C GLY A 501 25.19 10.52 20.14
N ASN A 502 24.52 9.65 19.36
CA ASN A 502 24.65 9.69 17.90
C ASN A 502 23.90 10.90 17.35
N THR A 503 24.51 11.60 16.39
CA THR A 503 23.91 12.77 15.74
C THR A 503 23.48 12.42 14.32
N TYR A 504 22.23 12.74 14.00
CA TYR A 504 21.64 12.62 12.69
C TYR A 504 21.59 14.01 12.04
N TYR A 505 21.97 14.08 10.77
CA TYR A 505 22.01 15.32 9.97
C TYR A 505 20.96 15.29 8.85
N PRO A 506 20.53 16.46 8.35
CA PRO A 506 19.56 16.53 7.27
C PRO A 506 20.12 15.99 5.95
N TYR A 507 19.21 15.61 5.06
CA TYR A 507 19.57 15.27 3.69
C TYR A 507 20.19 16.47 2.96
N ARG A 508 21.19 16.18 2.12
CA ARG A 508 21.80 17.08 1.15
C ARG A 508 22.14 16.32 -0.13
N LEU A 509 22.11 17.03 -1.26
CA LEU A 509 22.52 16.52 -2.56
C LEU A 509 23.89 17.08 -2.99
N ASP A 510 24.47 16.48 -4.03
CA ASP A 510 25.70 16.94 -4.66
C ASP A 510 25.40 17.55 -6.03
N PRO A 511 25.44 18.89 -6.19
CA PRO A 511 25.13 19.53 -7.46
C PRO A 511 26.17 19.27 -8.55
N ASP A 512 27.37 18.81 -8.22
CA ASP A 512 28.38 18.42 -9.21
C ASP A 512 28.19 16.98 -9.69
N ASN A 513 27.32 16.21 -9.01
CA ASN A 513 26.90 14.86 -9.39
C ASN A 513 25.36 14.73 -9.24
N PRO A 514 24.57 15.43 -10.07
CA PRO A 514 23.13 15.65 -9.80
C PRO A 514 22.26 14.37 -9.84
N GLY A 515 22.74 13.28 -10.44
CA GLY A 515 22.08 11.97 -10.38
C GLY A 515 22.47 11.09 -9.18
N ALA A 516 23.36 11.55 -8.31
CA ALA A 516 23.77 10.81 -7.11
C ALA A 516 22.67 10.81 -6.03
N MET A 517 22.63 9.76 -5.22
CA MET A 517 21.71 9.69 -4.07
C MET A 517 22.02 10.77 -3.03
N ALA A 518 21.00 11.21 -2.30
CA ALA A 518 21.17 12.10 -1.17
C ALA A 518 22.06 11.49 -0.07
N THR A 519 22.78 12.36 0.64
CA THR A 519 23.59 12.00 1.80
C THR A 519 23.08 12.74 3.03
N ASN A 520 23.35 12.20 4.21
CA ASN A 520 22.93 12.76 5.51
C ASN A 520 24.06 12.66 6.56
N LEU A 521 25.30 12.74 6.09
CA LEU A 521 26.51 12.56 6.91
C LEU A 521 27.02 13.88 7.52
N THR A 522 26.56 15.02 7.00
CA THR A 522 26.92 16.36 7.46
C THR A 522 25.70 17.26 7.34
N LYS A 523 25.81 18.47 7.89
CA LYS A 523 24.85 19.55 7.70
C LYS A 523 24.54 19.81 6.21
N ASN A 524 23.34 20.34 5.98
CA ASN A 524 22.99 21.03 4.74
C ASN A 524 23.42 22.50 4.90
N TYR A 525 23.80 23.16 3.81
CA TYR A 525 24.36 24.52 3.83
C TYR A 525 23.71 25.44 2.80
N VAL A 526 22.69 24.95 2.08
CA VAL A 526 22.15 25.63 0.90
C VAL A 526 20.63 25.70 0.93
N ASP A 527 19.95 24.70 1.47
CA ASP A 527 18.49 24.62 1.48
C ASP A 527 17.88 25.34 2.68
N ASN A 528 16.78 26.08 2.45
CA ASN A 528 15.94 26.65 3.52
C ASN A 528 14.84 25.68 4.00
N VAL A 529 15.01 24.40 3.68
CA VAL A 529 14.22 23.27 4.16
C VAL A 529 15.18 22.13 4.46
N GLU A 530 15.18 21.67 5.69
CA GLU A 530 16.01 20.55 6.14
C GLU A 530 15.12 19.43 6.68
N LYS A 531 15.34 18.19 6.20
CA LYS A 531 14.61 17.00 6.66
C LYS A 531 15.58 15.95 7.14
N ILE A 532 15.34 15.45 8.35
CA ILE A 532 16.00 14.27 8.91
C ILE A 532 14.96 13.16 8.98
N TYR A 533 15.24 12.02 8.36
CA TYR A 533 14.41 10.82 8.41
C TYR A 533 15.19 9.66 9.03
N ILE A 534 14.65 9.06 10.08
CA ILE A 534 15.20 7.91 10.80
C ILE A 534 14.20 6.77 10.61
N ASP A 535 14.53 5.82 9.75
CA ASP A 535 13.60 4.76 9.33
C ASP A 535 13.20 3.80 10.46
N ASN A 536 14.18 3.43 11.29
CA ASN A 536 14.01 2.45 12.36
C ASN A 536 14.60 3.01 13.67
N PRO A 537 14.00 4.06 14.26
CA PRO A 537 14.49 4.64 15.49
C PRO A 537 14.38 3.60 16.61
N GLN A 538 15.39 3.56 17.47
CA GLN A 538 15.31 2.76 18.69
C GLN A 538 14.36 3.45 19.67
N GLN A 539 13.71 2.67 20.54
CA GLN A 539 12.92 3.25 21.62
C GLN A 539 13.82 4.12 22.52
N GLY A 540 13.40 5.35 22.78
CA GLY A 540 14.18 6.25 23.63
C GLY A 540 13.82 7.72 23.46
N THR A 541 14.62 8.57 24.10
CA THR A 541 14.52 10.04 23.97
C THR A 541 15.48 10.53 22.90
N TYR A 542 14.97 11.38 22.02
CA TYR A 542 15.73 12.06 20.98
C TYR A 542 15.64 13.57 21.22
N THR A 543 16.77 14.28 21.13
CA THR A 543 16.81 15.74 21.25
C THR A 543 16.89 16.37 19.86
N ILE A 544 15.81 17.04 19.46
CA ILE A 544 15.79 17.92 18.28
C ILE A 544 16.48 19.22 18.66
N THR A 545 17.47 19.65 17.89
CA THR A 545 18.12 20.95 18.06
C THR A 545 18.07 21.74 16.76
N VAL A 546 17.70 23.01 16.86
CA VAL A 546 17.81 24.01 15.80
C VAL A 546 18.74 25.12 16.27
N ASP A 547 19.82 25.36 15.56
CA ASP A 547 20.65 26.56 15.73
C ASP A 547 20.94 27.22 14.38
N HIS A 548 21.98 28.05 14.30
CA HIS A 548 22.31 28.80 13.09
C HIS A 548 23.80 29.10 12.99
N GLU A 549 24.27 29.28 11.75
CA GLU A 549 25.62 29.73 11.45
C GLU A 549 25.65 31.25 11.18
N GLY A 550 26.64 31.93 11.77
CA GLY A 550 26.85 33.36 11.57
C GLY A 550 25.85 34.23 12.33
N ASN A 551 25.43 35.33 11.70
CA ASN A 551 24.47 36.27 12.28
C ASN A 551 23.18 36.26 11.48
N LEU A 552 22.04 36.14 12.16
CA LEU A 552 20.73 36.21 11.53
C LEU A 552 20.43 37.64 11.05
N THR A 553 20.04 37.78 9.78
CA THR A 553 19.55 39.03 9.19
C THR A 553 18.32 39.49 9.96
N GLY A 554 18.33 40.74 10.45
CA GLY A 554 17.24 41.25 11.29
C GLY A 554 17.27 40.76 12.75
N SER A 555 18.38 40.13 13.18
CA SER A 555 18.62 39.59 14.55
C SER A 555 17.78 38.38 14.97
N SER A 556 16.86 37.92 14.14
CA SER A 556 16.06 36.71 14.37
C SER A 556 15.52 36.11 13.07
N GLN A 557 15.21 34.82 13.06
CA GLN A 557 14.54 34.10 11.98
C GLN A 557 13.35 33.33 12.54
N VAL A 558 12.18 33.46 11.90
CA VAL A 558 11.03 32.59 12.19
C VAL A 558 11.19 31.29 11.43
N PHE A 559 10.91 30.16 12.06
CA PHE A 559 10.98 28.84 11.44
C PHE A 559 9.81 27.97 11.89
N SER A 560 9.56 26.92 11.11
CA SER A 560 8.55 25.92 11.36
C SER A 560 9.21 24.56 11.55
N LEU A 561 8.74 23.76 12.52
CA LEU A 561 9.07 22.35 12.65
C LEU A 561 7.83 21.51 12.43
N ILE A 562 7.95 20.47 11.61
CA ILE A 562 6.93 19.44 11.43
C ILE A 562 7.55 18.12 11.86
N ILE A 563 6.89 17.38 12.75
CA ILE A 563 7.42 16.20 13.42
C ILE A 563 6.43 15.04 13.28
N SER A 564 6.93 13.87 12.89
CA SER A 564 6.15 12.63 12.83
C SER A 564 6.88 11.50 13.54
N GLY A 565 6.15 10.51 14.05
CA GLY A 565 6.71 9.34 14.72
C GLY A 565 7.05 9.57 16.20
N ILE A 566 6.42 10.56 16.84
CA ILE A 566 6.59 10.87 18.27
C ILE A 566 5.41 10.41 19.10
N ASP A 567 5.62 10.08 20.37
CA ASP A 567 4.55 9.88 21.35
C ASP A 567 4.47 11.07 22.29
N GLU A 568 4.12 12.26 21.78
CA GLU A 568 3.98 13.48 22.58
C GLU A 568 2.55 13.97 22.61
N TYR A 569 1.70 13.20 23.29
CA TYR A 569 0.32 13.57 23.51
C TYR A 569 0.19 14.55 24.69
N THR A 570 -0.82 15.41 24.65
CA THR A 570 -1.14 16.43 25.67
C THR A 570 -2.39 16.04 26.49
N GLY A 571 -2.96 14.87 26.21
CA GLY A 571 -4.19 14.32 26.80
C GLY A 571 -4.28 12.81 26.58
N VAL A 572 -5.25 12.18 27.25
CA VAL A 572 -5.53 10.73 27.10
C VAL A 572 -6.29 10.46 25.79
N PRO A 573 -6.16 9.27 25.19
CA PRO A 573 -6.74 8.97 23.88
C PRO A 573 -8.27 9.07 23.86
N GLN A 574 -8.87 9.11 22.68
CA GLN A 574 -10.33 8.99 22.55
C GLN A 574 -10.77 7.52 22.64
N CYS A 575 -12.08 7.26 22.72
CA CYS A 575 -12.59 5.89 22.74
C CYS A 575 -12.67 5.30 21.33
N SER A 576 -12.39 3.99 21.20
CA SER A 576 -12.69 3.25 19.97
C SER A 576 -14.20 3.25 19.69
N GLU A 577 -14.58 3.54 18.45
CA GLU A 577 -15.99 3.76 18.10
C GLU A 577 -16.79 2.48 17.84
N ALA A 578 -16.14 1.40 17.38
CA ALA A 578 -16.82 0.16 17.04
C ALA A 578 -15.92 -1.08 17.15
N LEU A 579 -16.58 -2.24 17.35
CA LEU A 579 -16.00 -3.55 17.09
C LEU A 579 -16.11 -3.87 15.60
N VAL A 580 -15.01 -4.25 14.97
CA VAL A 580 -14.91 -4.45 13.51
C VAL A 580 -15.19 -5.90 13.15
N SER A 581 -14.60 -6.84 13.89
CA SER A 581 -14.79 -8.28 13.69
C SER A 581 -14.67 -9.00 15.02
N PRO A 582 -15.62 -9.86 15.40
CA PRO A 582 -17.01 -9.86 14.93
C PRO A 582 -17.67 -8.50 15.15
N VAL A 583 -18.71 -8.12 14.42
CA VAL A 583 -19.40 -6.85 14.74
C VAL A 583 -20.20 -6.99 16.05
N ASP A 584 -20.46 -5.88 16.73
CA ASP A 584 -21.19 -5.93 18.00
C ASP A 584 -22.59 -6.56 17.83
N GLN A 585 -22.94 -7.44 18.75
CA GLN A 585 -24.13 -8.30 18.79
C GLN A 585 -24.23 -9.36 17.69
N GLU A 586 -23.16 -9.62 16.93
CA GLU A 586 -23.17 -10.65 15.90
C GLU A 586 -23.29 -12.07 16.51
N THR A 587 -23.99 -12.95 15.80
CA THR A 587 -24.21 -14.35 16.19
C THR A 587 -23.68 -15.30 15.13
N ASP A 588 -23.52 -16.58 15.46
CA ASP A 588 -23.02 -17.62 14.55
C ASP A 588 -21.56 -17.38 14.08
N ILE A 589 -20.74 -16.81 14.97
CA ILE A 589 -19.32 -16.51 14.73
C ILE A 589 -18.46 -17.77 14.75
N LEU A 590 -17.49 -17.87 13.83
CA LEU A 590 -16.51 -18.95 13.78
C LEU A 590 -15.56 -18.90 14.99
N LEU A 591 -15.21 -20.07 15.54
CA LEU A 591 -14.47 -20.18 16.82
C LEU A 591 -13.00 -19.74 16.76
N ASN A 592 -12.48 -19.44 15.58
CA ASN A 592 -11.10 -19.01 15.31
C ASN A 592 -11.04 -17.65 14.57
N GLN A 593 -12.16 -16.92 14.51
CA GLN A 593 -12.20 -15.59 13.92
C GLN A 593 -11.35 -14.60 14.73
N GLU A 594 -10.65 -13.70 14.03
CA GLU A 594 -9.92 -12.60 14.67
C GLU A 594 -10.90 -11.61 15.30
N ILE A 595 -10.57 -11.19 16.52
CA ILE A 595 -11.31 -10.19 17.28
C ILE A 595 -10.57 -8.86 17.13
N SER A 596 -11.18 -7.86 16.48
CA SER A 596 -10.58 -6.55 16.20
C SER A 596 -11.57 -5.41 16.30
N TRP A 597 -11.08 -4.22 16.66
CA TRP A 597 -11.87 -3.00 16.86
C TRP A 597 -11.31 -1.83 16.05
N MET A 598 -12.09 -0.77 15.88
CA MET A 598 -11.61 0.47 15.26
C MET A 598 -10.50 1.08 16.12
N PRO A 599 -9.33 1.42 15.55
CA PRO A 599 -8.28 2.11 16.29
C PRO A 599 -8.83 3.38 16.97
N ALA A 600 -8.55 3.54 18.25
CA ALA A 600 -8.88 4.76 18.97
C ALA A 600 -7.93 5.89 18.55
N PRO A 601 -8.45 7.10 18.25
CA PRO A 601 -7.60 8.26 18.02
C PRO A 601 -6.63 8.50 19.18
N PHE A 602 -5.36 8.72 18.85
CA PHE A 602 -4.24 8.97 19.78
C PHE A 602 -3.85 7.81 20.70
N ALA A 603 -4.36 6.59 20.45
CA ALA A 603 -3.99 5.42 21.22
C ALA A 603 -2.72 4.78 20.65
N THR A 604 -1.75 4.49 21.51
CA THR A 604 -0.55 3.71 21.17
C THR A 604 -0.65 2.25 21.64
N SER A 605 -1.63 1.97 22.51
CA SER A 605 -1.95 0.62 22.98
C SER A 605 -3.36 0.59 23.59
N TYR A 606 -3.82 -0.60 23.98
CA TYR A 606 -5.14 -0.85 24.55
C TYR A 606 -5.02 -1.78 25.75
N ASP A 607 -5.66 -1.43 26.86
CA ASP A 607 -5.92 -2.38 27.93
C ASP A 607 -7.18 -3.17 27.59
N VAL A 608 -7.01 -4.46 27.36
CA VAL A 608 -8.04 -5.36 26.85
C VAL A 608 -8.64 -6.17 28.00
N TYR A 609 -9.96 -6.12 28.09
CA TYR A 609 -10.78 -6.91 29.01
C TYR A 609 -11.67 -7.80 28.18
N PHE A 610 -11.51 -9.11 28.30
CA PHE A 610 -12.18 -10.08 27.45
C PHE A 610 -12.62 -11.29 28.27
N GLY A 611 -13.77 -11.85 27.94
CA GLY A 611 -14.29 -12.96 28.72
C GLY A 611 -15.71 -13.37 28.39
N THR A 612 -16.23 -14.27 29.18
CA THR A 612 -17.62 -14.78 29.11
C THR A 612 -18.46 -14.37 30.33
N ASP A 613 -17.85 -13.66 31.28
CA ASP A 613 -18.47 -13.11 32.47
C ASP A 613 -19.01 -11.68 32.25
N GLY A 614 -19.66 -11.11 33.27
CA GLY A 614 -20.12 -9.71 33.26
C GLY A 614 -21.43 -9.44 32.51
N GLU A 615 -21.88 -10.35 31.63
CA GLU A 615 -23.18 -10.31 30.94
C GLU A 615 -23.43 -8.97 30.19
N GLY A 616 -22.36 -8.33 29.70
CA GLY A 616 -22.44 -7.02 29.01
C GLY A 616 -22.73 -5.83 29.94
N THR A 617 -22.84 -6.07 31.25
CA THR A 617 -23.16 -5.04 32.26
C THR A 617 -22.01 -4.74 33.21
N ALA A 618 -21.05 -5.65 33.32
CA ALA A 618 -19.81 -5.48 34.07
C ALA A 618 -18.60 -5.85 33.21
N THR A 619 -17.44 -5.25 33.50
CA THR A 619 -16.19 -5.54 32.80
C THR A 619 -15.87 -7.04 32.86
N PRO A 620 -15.65 -7.71 31.71
CA PRO A 620 -15.27 -9.12 31.69
C PRO A 620 -13.81 -9.28 32.14
N THR A 621 -13.51 -10.35 32.88
CA THR A 621 -12.18 -10.53 33.49
C THR A 621 -11.67 -11.96 33.48
N ASN A 622 -12.46 -12.92 33.04
CA ASN A 622 -12.11 -14.33 33.16
C ASN A 622 -11.18 -14.87 32.06
N VAL A 623 -10.95 -14.12 30.97
CA VAL A 623 -9.96 -14.46 29.93
C VAL A 623 -8.82 -13.44 29.90
N TYR A 624 -9.14 -12.16 29.66
CA TYR A 624 -8.23 -11.02 29.80
C TYR A 624 -8.80 -10.03 30.81
N ASN A 625 -7.94 -9.54 31.68
CA ASN A 625 -8.22 -8.61 32.77
C ASN A 625 -7.27 -7.41 32.73
N GLY A 626 -7.26 -6.68 31.61
CA GLY A 626 -6.50 -5.46 31.42
C GLY A 626 -5.08 -5.68 30.88
N GLU A 627 -4.85 -6.78 30.18
CA GLU A 627 -3.62 -7.00 29.42
C GLU A 627 -3.45 -5.91 28.36
N ASN A 628 -2.22 -5.43 28.19
CA ASN A 628 -1.93 -4.35 27.27
C ASN A 628 -1.52 -4.89 25.89
N PHE A 629 -2.23 -4.46 24.86
CA PHE A 629 -2.02 -4.82 23.46
C PHE A 629 -1.57 -3.58 22.69
N ALA A 630 -0.48 -3.70 21.91
CA ALA A 630 -0.07 -2.63 20.99
C ALA A 630 -1.02 -2.52 19.79
N GLU A 631 -1.57 -3.65 19.35
CA GLU A 631 -2.46 -3.76 18.19
C GLU A 631 -3.94 -3.63 18.58
N ASN A 632 -4.78 -3.28 17.60
CA ASN A 632 -6.24 -3.17 17.76
C ASN A 632 -6.99 -4.49 17.49
N GLY A 633 -6.38 -5.63 17.82
CA GLY A 633 -6.98 -6.95 17.63
C GLY A 633 -6.14 -8.11 18.17
N PHE A 634 -6.75 -9.28 18.27
CA PHE A 634 -6.10 -10.53 18.68
C PHE A 634 -6.87 -11.78 18.19
N VAL A 635 -6.19 -12.93 18.19
CA VAL A 635 -6.79 -14.24 17.88
C VAL A 635 -6.93 -15.05 19.18
N PHE A 636 -8.11 -15.63 19.39
CA PHE A 636 -8.41 -16.50 20.54
C PHE A 636 -9.23 -17.71 20.10
N HIS A 637 -8.96 -18.89 20.67
CA HIS A 637 -9.74 -20.10 20.38
C HIS A 637 -10.99 -20.15 21.27
N MET A 638 -12.13 -19.81 20.66
CA MET A 638 -13.39 -19.64 21.37
C MET A 638 -14.16 -20.97 21.55
N GLN A 639 -15.04 -21.02 22.55
CA GLN A 639 -15.94 -22.15 22.78
C GLN A 639 -17.21 -22.01 21.94
N PRO A 640 -17.87 -23.12 21.55
CA PRO A 640 -19.13 -23.08 20.80
C PRO A 640 -20.30 -22.59 21.68
N MET A 641 -21.34 -22.03 21.06
CA MET A 641 -22.54 -21.48 21.73
C MET A 641 -22.23 -20.55 22.92
N THR A 642 -21.16 -19.78 22.82
CA THR A 642 -20.66 -18.96 23.93
C THR A 642 -20.72 -17.49 23.53
N THR A 643 -21.36 -16.69 24.38
CA THR A 643 -21.31 -15.23 24.25
C THR A 643 -20.05 -14.71 24.93
N TYR A 644 -19.25 -13.97 24.17
CA TYR A 644 -18.06 -13.27 24.66
C TYR A 644 -18.34 -11.78 24.76
N TYR A 645 -17.70 -11.15 25.74
CA TYR A 645 -17.76 -9.72 26.00
C TYR A 645 -16.36 -9.14 25.89
N LEU A 646 -16.25 -7.97 25.28
CA LEU A 646 -15.01 -7.23 25.08
C LEU A 646 -15.19 -5.78 25.52
N LYS A 647 -14.25 -5.32 26.36
CA LYS A 647 -14.05 -3.90 26.65
C LYS A 647 -12.60 -3.55 26.34
N VAL A 648 -12.40 -2.44 25.65
CA VAL A 648 -11.07 -1.91 25.34
C VAL A 648 -10.94 -0.52 25.95
N ILE A 649 -9.84 -0.30 26.69
CA ILE A 649 -9.49 1.01 27.24
C ILE A 649 -8.24 1.50 26.51
N PRO A 650 -8.37 2.48 25.61
CA PRO A 650 -7.24 3.04 24.89
C PRO A 650 -6.25 3.74 25.82
N ARG A 651 -4.96 3.64 25.48
CA ARG A 651 -3.83 4.17 26.27
C ARG A 651 -2.81 4.88 25.38
N ASN A 652 -2.20 5.94 25.91
CA ASN A 652 -0.98 6.55 25.39
C ASN A 652 0.01 6.90 26.52
N ASN A 653 1.03 7.71 26.21
CA ASN A 653 2.05 8.14 27.17
C ASN A 653 1.52 9.02 28.32
N ILE A 654 0.34 9.65 28.17
CA ILE A 654 -0.33 10.45 29.21
C ILE A 654 -1.13 9.53 30.15
N GLY A 655 -1.73 8.47 29.63
CA GLY A 655 -2.47 7.49 30.43
C GLY A 655 -3.58 6.78 29.65
N THR A 656 -4.47 6.15 30.40
CA THR A 656 -5.68 5.48 29.87
C THR A 656 -6.87 6.44 29.81
N ASN A 657 -7.78 6.23 28.87
CA ASN A 657 -9.09 6.87 28.90
C ASN A 657 -10.11 5.97 29.63
N ASP A 658 -10.18 6.12 30.95
CA ASP A 658 -11.06 5.31 31.81
C ASP A 658 -12.57 5.60 31.61
N ASP A 659 -12.92 6.66 30.86
CA ASP A 659 -14.31 6.97 30.50
C ASP A 659 -14.84 6.04 29.39
N CYS A 660 -13.97 5.30 28.70
CA CYS A 660 -14.33 4.32 27.68
C CYS A 660 -14.96 3.08 28.32
N ASN A 661 -16.29 3.10 28.43
CA ASN A 661 -17.07 2.10 29.17
C ASN A 661 -17.95 1.20 28.30
N THR A 662 -17.87 1.31 26.98
CA THR A 662 -18.58 0.44 26.04
C THR A 662 -18.10 -1.00 26.19
N ILE A 663 -19.04 -1.93 26.32
CA ILE A 663 -18.80 -3.37 26.30
C ILE A 663 -19.50 -3.91 25.07
N TRP A 664 -18.72 -4.43 24.12
CA TRP A 664 -19.24 -5.13 22.96
C TRP A 664 -19.41 -6.62 23.28
N SER A 665 -20.26 -7.30 22.52
CA SER A 665 -20.43 -8.73 22.65
C SER A 665 -20.73 -9.40 21.33
N PHE A 666 -20.45 -10.69 21.22
CA PHE A 666 -20.83 -11.52 20.09
C PHE A 666 -21.01 -12.97 20.56
N THR A 667 -21.72 -13.78 19.79
CA THR A 667 -22.01 -15.18 20.15
C THR A 667 -21.51 -16.14 19.10
N THR A 668 -20.73 -17.13 19.53
CA THR A 668 -20.17 -18.15 18.63
C THR A 668 -21.20 -19.17 18.19
N MET A 669 -20.95 -19.74 17.02
CA MET A 669 -21.78 -20.80 16.42
C MET A 669 -21.88 -22.07 17.30
N PRO A 670 -22.92 -22.90 17.12
CA PRO A 670 -23.06 -24.16 17.84
C PRO A 670 -22.15 -25.28 17.33
N ALA A 671 -21.85 -26.24 18.20
CA ALA A 671 -21.22 -27.50 17.82
C ALA A 671 -22.25 -28.51 17.29
N ILE A 672 -21.85 -29.29 16.29
CA ILE A 672 -22.64 -30.39 15.75
C ILE A 672 -22.77 -31.48 16.82
N SER A 673 -24.00 -31.75 17.25
CA SER A 673 -24.32 -32.73 18.29
C SER A 673 -25.37 -33.76 17.86
N SER A 674 -25.81 -33.70 16.60
CA SER A 674 -26.75 -34.66 16.01
C SER A 674 -26.02 -35.55 15.01
N PHE A 675 -26.10 -36.87 15.22
CA PHE A 675 -25.46 -37.88 14.38
C PHE A 675 -26.51 -38.85 13.80
N PRO A 676 -26.32 -39.36 12.55
CA PRO A 676 -25.20 -39.10 11.66
C PRO A 676 -25.22 -37.66 11.11
N TYR A 677 -24.07 -36.99 11.15
CA TYR A 677 -23.87 -35.69 10.51
C TYR A 677 -23.35 -35.94 9.09
N LEU A 678 -24.11 -35.51 8.10
CA LEU A 678 -23.74 -35.60 6.69
C LEU A 678 -23.59 -34.19 6.14
N THR A 679 -22.45 -33.91 5.52
CA THR A 679 -22.27 -32.73 4.69
C THR A 679 -22.50 -33.13 3.25
N ASP A 680 -23.69 -32.86 2.72
CA ASP A 680 -23.86 -32.76 1.27
C ASP A 680 -23.46 -31.35 0.81
N VAL A 681 -22.85 -31.25 -0.37
CA VAL A 681 -22.38 -29.96 -0.92
C VAL A 681 -23.23 -29.50 -2.10
N GLU A 682 -24.37 -30.16 -2.31
CA GLU A 682 -25.24 -29.94 -3.45
C GLU A 682 -25.97 -28.59 -3.38
N ASP A 683 -26.29 -28.12 -2.18
CA ASP A 683 -26.96 -26.83 -1.96
C ASP A 683 -26.00 -25.64 -1.84
N VAL A 684 -24.68 -25.89 -1.93
CA VAL A 684 -23.65 -24.85 -1.77
C VAL A 684 -23.46 -24.05 -3.05
N THR A 685 -23.38 -22.71 -2.94
CA THR A 685 -23.06 -21.84 -4.07
C THR A 685 -21.58 -21.97 -4.42
N VAL A 686 -21.24 -22.42 -5.63
CA VAL A 686 -19.84 -22.51 -6.08
C VAL A 686 -19.26 -21.10 -6.28
N PRO A 687 -18.09 -20.75 -5.73
CA PRO A 687 -17.07 -21.61 -5.09
C PRO A 687 -17.07 -21.66 -3.56
N GLU A 688 -18.12 -21.18 -2.88
CA GLU A 688 -18.21 -21.12 -1.41
C GLU A 688 -18.09 -22.51 -0.76
N LEU A 689 -17.70 -22.56 0.51
CA LEU A 689 -17.74 -23.80 1.29
C LEU A 689 -19.13 -24.01 1.91
N PRO A 690 -19.47 -25.26 2.32
CA PRO A 690 -20.68 -25.49 3.10
C PRO A 690 -20.70 -24.64 4.37
N PHE A 691 -21.89 -24.32 4.87
CA PHE A 691 -22.05 -23.42 6.00
C PHE A 691 -21.18 -23.85 7.20
N HIS A 692 -20.41 -22.90 7.76
CA HIS A 692 -19.42 -23.07 8.84
C HIS A 692 -18.16 -23.91 8.52
N TRP A 693 -17.99 -24.40 7.30
CA TRP A 693 -16.72 -25.01 6.88
C TRP A 693 -15.70 -23.93 6.52
N GLN A 694 -14.43 -24.23 6.76
CA GLN A 694 -13.35 -23.26 6.60
C GLN A 694 -12.19 -23.82 5.77
N SER A 695 -11.41 -22.93 5.15
CA SER A 695 -10.18 -23.29 4.44
C SER A 695 -8.98 -22.56 5.05
N LEU A 696 -8.03 -23.31 5.62
CA LEU A 696 -6.74 -22.76 6.05
C LEU A 696 -5.74 -22.91 4.91
N ASN A 697 -5.39 -21.81 4.26
CA ASN A 697 -4.62 -21.80 3.01
C ASN A 697 -3.19 -21.33 3.24
N TYR A 698 -2.20 -22.20 2.97
CA TYR A 698 -0.77 -21.87 3.04
C TYR A 698 -0.11 -21.88 1.65
N SER A 699 -0.92 -21.74 0.60
CA SER A 699 -0.50 -21.70 -0.82
C SER A 699 -1.55 -20.98 -1.67
N ASP A 700 -1.26 -20.78 -2.97
CA ASP A 700 -2.16 -20.10 -3.92
C ASP A 700 -3.47 -20.86 -4.19
N LEU A 701 -3.48 -22.18 -4.00
CA LEU A 701 -4.70 -22.97 -4.12
C LEU A 701 -5.53 -22.85 -2.84
N LYS A 702 -6.85 -23.04 -2.94
CA LYS A 702 -7.76 -23.01 -1.80
C LYS A 702 -8.77 -24.14 -1.89
N TRP A 703 -9.28 -24.59 -0.74
CA TRP A 703 -10.45 -25.45 -0.74
C TRP A 703 -11.69 -24.63 -1.06
N ALA A 704 -12.46 -25.11 -2.02
CA ALA A 704 -13.68 -24.47 -2.52
C ALA A 704 -14.65 -25.54 -3.03
N SER A 705 -15.96 -25.27 -3.00
CA SER A 705 -16.89 -26.13 -3.72
C SER A 705 -16.69 -26.00 -5.24
N THR A 706 -17.04 -27.04 -5.98
CA THR A 706 -16.89 -27.10 -7.44
C THR A 706 -18.01 -27.93 -8.05
N ASN A 707 -18.43 -27.55 -9.26
CA ASN A 707 -19.38 -28.32 -10.08
C ASN A 707 -18.69 -29.20 -11.13
N LEU A 708 -17.37 -29.34 -11.07
CA LEU A 708 -16.63 -30.12 -12.05
C LEU A 708 -16.99 -31.61 -11.96
N ILE A 709 -16.97 -32.17 -10.74
CA ILE A 709 -17.11 -33.61 -10.50
C ILE A 709 -17.62 -33.84 -9.07
N GLY A 710 -18.78 -34.48 -8.89
CA GLY A 710 -19.28 -34.96 -7.59
C GLY A 710 -19.11 -36.48 -7.41
N ALA A 711 -19.06 -36.96 -6.17
CA ALA A 711 -19.09 -38.38 -5.82
C ALA A 711 -20.52 -38.89 -5.73
N SER A 712 -21.37 -38.12 -5.05
CA SER A 712 -22.82 -38.22 -5.13
C SER A 712 -23.36 -36.88 -5.61
N GLY A 713 -24.25 -36.87 -6.61
CA GLY A 713 -24.75 -35.61 -7.19
C GLY A 713 -23.81 -34.94 -8.20
N SER A 714 -23.70 -33.62 -8.11
CA SER A 714 -23.10 -32.75 -9.13
C SER A 714 -21.96 -31.85 -8.64
N LYS A 715 -21.74 -31.78 -7.33
CA LYS A 715 -20.73 -30.93 -6.69
C LYS A 715 -19.80 -31.73 -5.78
N SER A 716 -18.65 -31.17 -5.46
CA SER A 716 -17.73 -31.67 -4.43
C SER A 716 -16.92 -30.50 -3.84
N VAL A 717 -16.10 -30.75 -2.82
CA VAL A 717 -15.12 -29.79 -2.31
C VAL A 717 -13.75 -30.14 -2.88
N SER A 718 -12.99 -29.15 -3.33
CA SER A 718 -11.75 -29.38 -4.05
C SER A 718 -10.68 -28.35 -3.74
N CYS A 719 -9.43 -28.79 -3.75
CA CYS A 719 -8.24 -27.96 -3.76
C CYS A 719 -7.42 -28.35 -5.00
N TYR A 720 -7.60 -27.61 -6.10
CA TYR A 720 -7.06 -27.97 -7.41
C TYR A 720 -6.57 -26.77 -8.22
N SER A 721 -5.77 -27.05 -9.24
CA SER A 721 -5.20 -26.06 -10.15
C SER A 721 -6.09 -25.85 -11.39
N ASN A 722 -6.79 -24.71 -11.43
CA ASN A 722 -7.80 -24.42 -12.46
C ASN A 722 -7.22 -24.23 -13.87
N ASN A 723 -5.90 -24.01 -14.00
CA ASN A 723 -5.21 -23.88 -15.30
C ASN A 723 -4.60 -25.21 -15.79
N GLY A 724 -4.84 -26.32 -15.09
CA GLY A 724 -4.34 -27.64 -15.44
C GLY A 724 -2.81 -27.82 -15.34
N GLN A 725 -2.11 -26.86 -14.71
CA GLN A 725 -0.67 -26.98 -14.44
C GLN A 725 -0.44 -27.54 -13.05
N ASN A 726 0.58 -28.40 -12.91
CA ASN A 726 0.99 -28.87 -11.59
C ASN A 726 1.47 -27.68 -10.73
N LYS A 727 1.01 -27.62 -9.48
CA LYS A 727 1.38 -26.60 -8.51
C LYS A 727 1.67 -27.24 -7.16
N ALA A 728 2.47 -26.56 -6.36
CA ALA A 728 2.58 -26.87 -4.95
C ALA A 728 1.32 -26.38 -4.22
N PHE A 729 0.81 -27.17 -3.29
CA PHE A 729 -0.27 -26.78 -2.38
C PHE A 729 -0.10 -27.42 -1.01
N ASN A 730 -0.62 -26.76 0.01
CA ASN A 730 -0.53 -27.17 1.41
C ASN A 730 -1.69 -26.57 2.19
N ASN A 731 -2.90 -27.09 2.03
CA ASN A 731 -4.12 -26.44 2.52
C ASN A 731 -5.02 -27.41 3.28
N TRP A 732 -5.77 -26.88 4.25
CA TRP A 732 -6.67 -27.63 5.11
C TRP A 732 -8.12 -27.24 4.85
N LEU A 733 -8.98 -28.24 4.63
CA LEU A 733 -10.43 -28.09 4.73
C LEU A 733 -10.83 -28.48 6.14
N VAL A 734 -11.48 -27.57 6.87
CA VAL A 734 -11.81 -27.74 8.28
C VAL A 734 -13.32 -27.76 8.45
N SER A 735 -13.81 -28.78 9.14
CA SER A 735 -15.22 -28.94 9.51
C SER A 735 -15.68 -27.90 10.55
N PRO A 736 -16.99 -27.73 10.75
CA PRO A 736 -17.57 -27.13 11.94
C PRO A 736 -17.12 -27.87 13.22
N PRO A 737 -17.16 -27.24 14.42
CA PRO A 737 -16.93 -27.92 15.68
C PRO A 737 -17.94 -29.07 15.87
N ILE A 738 -17.45 -30.25 16.24
CA ILE A 738 -18.24 -31.46 16.49
C ILE A 738 -18.20 -31.74 17.98
N ALA A 739 -19.37 -31.79 18.62
CA ALA A 739 -19.50 -32.13 20.03
C ALA A 739 -19.15 -33.61 20.23
N VAL A 740 -18.29 -33.87 21.21
CA VAL A 740 -17.80 -35.22 21.50
C VAL A 740 -17.73 -35.50 23.00
N GLU A 741 -17.78 -36.79 23.33
CA GLU A 741 -17.68 -37.31 24.70
C GLU A 741 -16.46 -38.22 24.81
N ALA A 742 -15.77 -38.14 25.94
CA ALA A 742 -14.60 -38.94 26.24
C ALA A 742 -14.94 -40.44 26.18
N GLY A 743 -14.13 -41.22 25.48
CA GLY A 743 -14.30 -42.68 25.41
C GLY A 743 -15.47 -43.16 24.55
N LYS A 744 -16.06 -42.29 23.71
CA LYS A 744 -16.91 -42.70 22.58
C LYS A 744 -16.12 -42.85 21.28
N GLU A 745 -16.63 -43.68 20.38
CA GLU A 745 -16.12 -43.91 19.03
C GLU A 745 -16.91 -43.05 18.03
N TYR A 746 -16.24 -42.19 17.28
CA TYR A 746 -16.84 -41.42 16.19
C TYR A 746 -16.27 -41.90 14.86
N PHE A 747 -17.12 -42.44 13.99
CA PHE A 747 -16.71 -42.98 12.71
C PHE A 747 -16.90 -41.95 11.60
N VAL A 748 -15.81 -41.64 10.90
CA VAL A 748 -15.77 -40.67 9.81
C VAL A 748 -15.62 -41.42 8.49
N THR A 749 -16.52 -41.17 7.55
CA THR A 749 -16.43 -41.65 6.18
C THR A 749 -16.44 -40.49 5.20
N PHE A 750 -15.71 -40.61 4.11
CA PHE A 750 -15.69 -39.61 3.04
C PHE A 750 -15.24 -40.25 1.73
N LYS A 751 -15.50 -39.58 0.62
CA LYS A 751 -14.98 -39.91 -0.70
C LYS A 751 -13.82 -38.99 -1.03
N TYR A 752 -12.80 -39.50 -1.69
CA TYR A 752 -11.72 -38.67 -2.22
C TYR A 752 -11.19 -39.18 -3.55
N ARG A 753 -10.60 -38.30 -4.37
CA ARG A 753 -10.00 -38.66 -5.66
C ARG A 753 -8.93 -37.66 -6.09
N SER A 754 -8.08 -38.06 -7.04
CA SER A 754 -7.16 -37.13 -7.71
C SER A 754 -7.86 -36.41 -8.86
N PHE A 755 -7.33 -35.26 -9.27
CA PHE A 755 -7.89 -34.55 -10.42
C PHE A 755 -7.73 -35.35 -11.72
N LEU A 756 -6.50 -35.75 -12.05
CA LEU A 756 -6.14 -36.49 -13.26
C LEU A 756 -5.35 -37.77 -12.93
N PRO A 757 -5.35 -38.77 -13.85
CA PRO A 757 -4.50 -39.94 -13.71
C PRO A 757 -3.01 -39.59 -13.82
N ASN A 758 -2.16 -40.37 -13.14
CA ASN A 758 -0.68 -40.29 -13.16
C ASN A 758 -0.02 -39.11 -12.43
N THR A 759 -0.78 -38.20 -11.81
CA THR A 759 -0.24 -37.21 -10.87
C THR A 759 -0.53 -37.68 -9.44
N PRO A 760 0.47 -38.20 -8.70
CA PRO A 760 0.25 -38.64 -7.32
C PRO A 760 -0.05 -37.44 -6.43
N GLU A 761 -1.17 -37.51 -5.71
CA GLU A 761 -1.65 -36.56 -4.73
C GLU A 761 -1.54 -37.11 -3.31
N LYS A 762 -1.64 -36.21 -2.32
CA LYS A 762 -1.66 -36.57 -0.90
C LYS A 762 -2.83 -35.94 -0.19
N LEU A 763 -3.44 -36.74 0.68
CA LEU A 763 -4.56 -36.34 1.53
C LEU A 763 -4.41 -37.04 2.87
N SER A 764 -4.46 -36.28 3.95
CA SER A 764 -4.61 -36.78 5.31
C SER A 764 -5.84 -36.20 5.96
N LEU A 765 -6.33 -36.89 6.99
CA LEU A 765 -7.37 -36.38 7.88
C LEU A 765 -6.84 -36.47 9.31
N SER A 766 -6.83 -35.33 9.98
CA SER A 766 -6.48 -35.20 11.40
C SER A 766 -7.62 -34.54 12.16
N TRP A 767 -7.57 -34.63 13.49
CA TRP A 767 -8.47 -33.86 14.36
C TRP A 767 -7.72 -33.10 15.46
N GLY A 768 -8.36 -32.07 15.99
CA GLY A 768 -7.86 -31.26 17.10
C GLY A 768 -8.97 -30.51 17.82
N VAL A 769 -8.64 -29.85 18.92
CA VAL A 769 -9.60 -29.10 19.75
C VAL A 769 -9.83 -27.66 19.27
N ALA A 770 -9.15 -27.23 18.21
CA ALA A 770 -9.31 -25.92 17.59
C ALA A 770 -9.11 -26.03 16.08
N ALA A 771 -9.73 -25.11 15.31
CA ALA A 771 -9.58 -24.96 13.87
C ALA A 771 -8.23 -24.30 13.50
N ASP A 772 -7.13 -24.90 13.94
CA ASP A 772 -5.76 -24.44 13.71
C ASP A 772 -4.90 -25.65 13.28
N SER A 773 -4.14 -25.50 12.19
CA SER A 773 -3.29 -26.59 11.66
C SER A 773 -2.17 -27.01 12.61
N LEU A 774 -1.75 -26.13 13.54
CA LEU A 774 -0.78 -26.45 14.59
C LEU A 774 -1.40 -27.26 15.74
N ILE A 775 -2.73 -27.21 15.89
CA ILE A 775 -3.47 -27.92 16.96
C ILE A 775 -4.09 -29.22 16.43
N MET A 776 -4.53 -29.26 15.17
CA MET A 776 -5.09 -30.45 14.50
C MET A 776 -4.02 -31.51 14.17
N THR A 777 -3.41 -32.07 15.22
CA THR A 777 -2.25 -32.95 15.14
C THR A 777 -2.59 -34.44 15.25
N ASN A 778 -3.81 -34.80 15.63
CA ASN A 778 -4.21 -36.20 15.80
C ASN A 778 -4.58 -36.86 14.46
N LEU A 779 -3.59 -37.46 13.79
CA LEU A 779 -3.74 -38.08 12.47
C LEU A 779 -4.55 -39.40 12.51
N VAL A 780 -5.68 -39.45 11.81
CA VAL A 780 -6.61 -40.60 11.80
C VAL A 780 -6.78 -41.27 10.44
N PHE A 781 -6.36 -40.61 9.36
CA PHE A 781 -6.24 -41.21 8.02
C PHE A 781 -5.12 -40.53 7.21
N GLU A 782 -4.44 -41.30 6.37
CA GLU A 782 -3.45 -40.76 5.43
C GLU A 782 -3.38 -41.59 4.15
N ASN A 783 -3.32 -40.90 3.02
CA ASN A 783 -2.89 -41.44 1.74
C ASN A 783 -1.87 -40.49 1.12
N LEU A 784 -0.60 -40.91 1.13
CA LEU A 784 0.54 -40.07 0.76
C LEU A 784 0.90 -40.15 -0.74
N SER A 785 0.18 -40.94 -1.54
CA SER A 785 0.45 -41.11 -2.97
C SER A 785 -0.70 -41.83 -3.69
N PHE A 786 -1.81 -41.13 -3.96
CA PHE A 786 -2.90 -41.64 -4.81
C PHE A 786 -3.01 -40.83 -6.11
N ASN A 787 -3.25 -41.49 -7.23
CA ASN A 787 -3.41 -40.86 -8.54
C ASN A 787 -4.65 -41.41 -9.27
N ASP A 788 -5.58 -42.00 -8.52
CA ASP A 788 -6.81 -42.58 -9.05
C ASP A 788 -7.86 -41.47 -9.27
N PRO A 789 -8.29 -41.25 -10.52
CA PRO A 789 -9.36 -40.30 -10.82
C PRO A 789 -10.76 -40.88 -10.53
N SER A 790 -10.89 -42.12 -10.04
CA SER A 790 -12.14 -42.63 -9.49
C SER A 790 -12.28 -42.28 -8.01
N TRP A 791 -13.53 -42.20 -7.54
CA TRP A 791 -13.81 -41.91 -6.13
C TRP A 791 -13.44 -43.08 -5.23
N LEU A 792 -12.44 -42.87 -4.39
CA LEU A 792 -11.97 -43.78 -3.34
C LEU A 792 -12.73 -43.51 -2.03
N ASN A 793 -12.72 -44.50 -1.13
CA ASN A 793 -13.30 -44.37 0.21
C ASN A 793 -12.20 -44.05 1.23
N GLY A 794 -12.42 -43.01 2.03
CA GLY A 794 -11.67 -42.72 3.24
C GLY A 794 -12.52 -43.10 4.46
N GLU A 795 -11.88 -43.78 5.42
CA GLU A 795 -12.50 -44.20 6.67
C GLU A 795 -11.54 -43.90 7.83
N ALA A 796 -12.06 -43.31 8.89
CA ALA A 796 -11.30 -42.97 10.09
C ALA A 796 -12.14 -43.14 11.35
N LEU A 797 -11.49 -43.60 12.42
CA LEU A 797 -12.08 -43.68 13.75
C LEU A 797 -11.46 -42.61 14.65
N VAL A 798 -12.29 -41.79 15.27
CA VAL A 798 -11.89 -40.76 16.24
C VAL A 798 -12.35 -41.17 17.63
N ILE A 799 -11.41 -41.14 18.59
CA ILE A 799 -11.67 -41.45 20.00
C ILE A 799 -11.16 -40.27 20.83
N PRO A 800 -12.04 -39.36 21.26
CA PRO A 800 -11.67 -38.23 22.10
C PRO A 800 -11.27 -38.67 23.51
N GLU A 801 -10.27 -37.99 24.07
CA GLU A 801 -9.79 -38.23 25.45
C GLU A 801 -10.54 -37.42 26.51
N ALA A 802 -11.28 -36.38 26.08
CA ALA A 802 -12.03 -35.48 26.94
C ALA A 802 -13.38 -35.10 26.31
N ASP A 803 -14.35 -34.77 27.16
CA ASP A 803 -15.62 -34.18 26.73
C ASP A 803 -15.36 -32.77 26.16
N GLY A 804 -16.11 -32.38 25.13
CA GLY A 804 -16.00 -31.04 24.55
C GLY A 804 -16.36 -31.02 23.07
N HIS A 805 -15.51 -30.41 22.27
CA HIS A 805 -15.66 -30.37 20.82
C HIS A 805 -14.32 -30.58 20.12
N ILE A 806 -14.39 -31.04 18.87
CA ILE A 806 -13.25 -31.24 18.00
C ILE A 806 -13.52 -30.68 16.61
N PHE A 807 -12.45 -30.45 15.86
CA PHE A 807 -12.46 -30.13 14.45
C PHE A 807 -11.80 -31.26 13.68
N LEU A 808 -12.43 -31.70 12.60
CA LEU A 808 -11.84 -32.56 11.58
C LEU A 808 -11.21 -31.69 10.49
N GLY A 809 -9.96 -31.99 10.12
CA GLY A 809 -9.17 -31.28 9.13
C GLY A 809 -8.65 -32.20 8.03
N TRP A 810 -9.13 -32.03 6.80
CA TRP A 810 -8.61 -32.69 5.61
C TRP A 810 -7.47 -31.88 5.02
N HIS A 811 -6.27 -32.45 5.06
CA HIS A 811 -5.05 -31.79 4.64
C HIS A 811 -4.61 -32.29 3.26
N ALA A 812 -4.71 -31.44 2.26
CA ALA A 812 -4.18 -31.68 0.93
C ALA A 812 -2.80 -31.03 0.81
N SER A 813 -1.77 -31.84 0.54
CA SER A 813 -0.41 -31.34 0.37
C SER A 813 0.35 -32.01 -0.77
N ASN A 814 0.94 -31.21 -1.65
CA ASN A 814 1.78 -31.71 -2.72
C ASN A 814 2.76 -30.64 -3.17
N ASN A 815 3.98 -31.00 -3.56
CA ASN A 815 4.93 -30.05 -4.13
C ASN A 815 4.73 -29.86 -5.64
N ASN A 816 4.01 -30.79 -6.29
CA ASN A 816 3.81 -30.80 -7.74
C ASN A 816 2.51 -31.53 -8.12
N GLY A 817 1.40 -31.18 -7.46
CA GLY A 817 0.10 -31.80 -7.65
C GLY A 817 -0.82 -31.01 -8.57
N LEU A 818 -1.90 -31.63 -9.01
CA LEU A 818 -2.98 -31.01 -9.79
C LEU A 818 -4.21 -30.73 -8.96
N GLY A 819 -4.51 -31.58 -7.97
CA GLY A 819 -5.56 -31.29 -7.01
C GLY A 819 -6.25 -32.51 -6.41
N VAL A 820 -6.84 -32.27 -5.24
CA VAL A 820 -7.58 -33.25 -4.46
C VAL A 820 -9.05 -32.83 -4.38
N PHE A 821 -9.94 -33.80 -4.50
CA PHE A 821 -11.38 -33.62 -4.33
C PHE A 821 -11.85 -34.51 -3.18
N VAL A 822 -12.75 -33.98 -2.37
CA VAL A 822 -13.39 -34.66 -1.23
C VAL A 822 -14.90 -34.43 -1.30
N ASP A 823 -15.66 -35.47 -0.97
CA ASP A 823 -17.12 -35.43 -0.99
C ASP A 823 -17.72 -36.45 -0.01
N ASP A 824 -19.05 -36.45 0.16
CA ASP A 824 -19.80 -37.38 1.02
C ASP A 824 -19.22 -37.49 2.45
N MET A 825 -18.81 -36.37 3.05
CA MET A 825 -18.21 -36.36 4.39
C MET A 825 -19.29 -36.62 5.44
N LYS A 826 -19.15 -37.71 6.18
CA LYS A 826 -20.12 -38.18 7.16
C LYS A 826 -19.45 -38.55 8.47
N VAL A 827 -20.05 -38.15 9.59
CA VAL A 827 -19.63 -38.50 10.95
C VAL A 827 -20.76 -39.21 11.67
N GLU A 828 -20.46 -40.32 12.32
CA GLU A 828 -21.42 -41.13 13.08
C GLU A 828 -20.92 -41.32 14.52
N ASP A 829 -21.80 -41.18 15.52
CA ASP A 829 -21.53 -41.62 16.89
C ASP A 829 -21.79 -43.14 16.97
N TRP A 830 -20.72 -43.91 17.17
CA TRP A 830 -20.75 -45.37 17.32
C TRP A 830 -20.81 -45.82 18.80
N GLY A 831 -21.02 -44.88 19.73
CA GLY A 831 -21.21 -45.17 21.14
C GLY A 831 -19.91 -45.44 21.90
N ALA A 832 -20.02 -46.02 23.09
CA ALA A 832 -18.87 -46.26 23.96
C ALA A 832 -17.90 -47.28 23.36
N VAL A 833 -16.60 -47.02 23.51
CA VAL A 833 -15.52 -47.92 23.06
C VAL A 833 -15.79 -49.35 23.55
N GLY A 834 -16.13 -50.25 22.61
CA GLY A 834 -16.23 -51.68 22.87
C GLY A 834 -17.64 -52.24 23.10
N THR A 835 -18.72 -51.52 22.78
CA THR A 835 -20.08 -51.97 23.11
C THR A 835 -20.89 -52.66 22.01
N ASP A 836 -20.50 -52.67 20.72
CA ASP A 836 -21.11 -53.54 19.68
C ASP A 836 -20.17 -53.81 18.48
N GLU A 837 -20.25 -55.01 17.89
CA GLU A 837 -19.59 -55.39 16.62
C GLU A 837 -20.56 -55.17 15.45
N HIS A 838 -20.24 -54.28 14.52
CA HIS A 838 -20.94 -54.22 13.24
C HIS A 838 -20.03 -54.68 12.08
N ASN A 839 -20.47 -55.78 11.45
CA ASN A 839 -19.90 -56.35 10.23
C ASN A 839 -20.00 -55.37 9.06
N THR A 840 -18.92 -54.65 8.78
CA THR A 840 -18.63 -54.23 7.40
C THR A 840 -17.88 -55.36 6.71
N ALA A 841 -18.58 -56.05 5.82
CA ALA A 841 -18.03 -57.12 5.00
C ALA A 841 -16.92 -56.57 4.07
N GLU A 842 -15.91 -57.42 3.82
CA GLU A 842 -14.81 -57.28 2.84
C GLU A 842 -13.41 -56.89 3.38
N ARG A 843 -12.90 -57.62 4.38
CA ARG A 843 -11.54 -58.22 4.48
C ARG A 843 -11.44 -58.93 5.84
N LEU A 844 -10.97 -60.18 5.88
CA LEU A 844 -10.87 -60.94 7.15
C LEU A 844 -9.62 -60.52 7.93
N ILE A 845 -9.73 -59.46 8.76
CA ILE A 845 -8.77 -59.18 9.84
C ILE A 845 -9.38 -59.68 11.15
N TYR A 846 -8.84 -60.74 11.72
CA TYR A 846 -9.34 -61.28 12.99
C TYR A 846 -8.22 -61.87 13.83
N VAL A 847 -8.48 -61.99 15.13
CA VAL A 847 -7.56 -62.66 16.06
C VAL A 847 -8.20 -63.94 16.53
N SER A 848 -7.45 -65.05 16.46
CA SER A 848 -7.86 -66.30 17.09
C SER A 848 -6.66 -66.90 17.82
N ASN A 849 -6.83 -67.26 19.10
CA ASN A 849 -5.76 -67.79 19.96
C ASN A 849 -4.47 -66.93 19.96
N ASN A 850 -4.61 -65.60 20.03
CA ASN A 850 -3.51 -64.60 19.92
C ASN A 850 -2.69 -64.67 18.63
N VAL A 851 -3.27 -65.25 17.56
CA VAL A 851 -2.73 -65.18 16.21
C VAL A 851 -3.55 -64.16 15.43
N LEU A 852 -2.87 -63.12 14.93
CA LEU A 852 -3.45 -62.17 13.99
C LEU A 852 -3.52 -62.83 12.61
N HIS A 853 -4.73 -62.92 12.07
CA HIS A 853 -5.03 -63.40 10.73
C HIS A 853 -5.45 -62.23 9.86
N ILE A 854 -4.77 -62.06 8.72
CA ILE A 854 -5.10 -61.05 7.73
C ILE A 854 -5.08 -61.70 6.34
N ASP A 855 -6.22 -61.65 5.66
CA ASP A 855 -6.35 -62.08 4.27
C ASP A 855 -6.24 -60.88 3.31
N CYS A 856 -5.16 -60.86 2.52
CA CYS A 856 -4.93 -59.90 1.43
C CYS A 856 -4.78 -60.61 0.07
N SER A 857 -5.43 -61.76 -0.12
CA SER A 857 -5.30 -62.57 -1.34
C SER A 857 -5.77 -61.85 -2.63
N ASP A 858 -6.60 -60.83 -2.48
CA ASP A 858 -7.13 -59.92 -3.48
C ASP A 858 -6.25 -58.67 -3.72
N ALA A 859 -5.28 -58.38 -2.84
CA ALA A 859 -4.45 -57.19 -2.91
C ALA A 859 -3.41 -57.24 -4.04
N LYS A 860 -3.47 -56.27 -4.96
CA LYS A 860 -2.56 -56.13 -6.11
C LYS A 860 -1.20 -55.48 -5.76
N THR A 861 -1.07 -54.90 -4.58
CA THR A 861 0.15 -54.22 -4.09
C THR A 861 0.50 -54.69 -2.67
N THR A 862 1.72 -54.41 -2.22
CA THR A 862 2.14 -54.66 -0.83
C THR A 862 1.17 -53.94 0.13
N SER A 863 0.74 -54.65 1.19
CA SER A 863 -0.11 -54.10 2.23
C SER A 863 0.67 -53.98 3.54
N ASN A 864 0.68 -52.80 4.15
CA ASN A 864 1.27 -52.55 5.46
C ASN A 864 0.20 -52.62 6.54
N ILE A 865 0.60 -53.06 7.73
CA ILE A 865 -0.27 -53.21 8.89
C ILE A 865 0.31 -52.39 10.03
N GLN A 866 -0.56 -51.67 10.73
CA GLN A 866 -0.31 -51.07 12.03
C GLN A 866 -1.39 -51.56 13.00
N LEU A 867 -1.01 -52.06 14.18
CA LEU A 867 -1.95 -52.21 15.28
C LEU A 867 -1.78 -51.03 16.22
N LEU A 868 -2.90 -50.39 16.55
CA LEU A 868 -2.99 -49.29 17.49
C LEU A 868 -3.65 -49.78 18.78
N ASN A 869 -3.11 -49.39 19.93
CA ASN A 869 -3.81 -49.59 21.21
C ASN A 869 -4.94 -48.57 21.38
N ALA A 870 -5.71 -48.67 22.46
CA ALA A 870 -6.78 -47.73 22.80
C ALA A 870 -6.31 -46.27 22.97
N ALA A 871 -5.01 -46.02 23.15
CA ALA A 871 -4.39 -44.69 23.20
C ALA A 871 -3.82 -44.24 21.85
N GLY A 872 -4.18 -44.90 20.74
CA GLY A 872 -3.72 -44.57 19.39
C GLY A 872 -2.23 -44.86 19.11
N GLN A 873 -1.50 -45.46 20.05
CA GLN A 873 -0.08 -45.76 19.88
C GLN A 873 0.11 -47.02 19.05
N THR A 874 1.05 -46.98 18.11
CA THR A 874 1.41 -48.16 17.31
C THR A 874 2.14 -49.18 18.19
N VAL A 875 1.50 -50.33 18.40
CA VAL A 875 2.04 -51.44 19.19
C VAL A 875 2.58 -52.59 18.32
N PHE A 876 2.27 -52.60 17.02
CA PHE A 876 2.78 -53.60 16.08
C PHE A 876 2.75 -53.09 14.65
N THR A 877 3.74 -53.47 13.84
CA THR A 877 3.75 -53.23 12.39
C THR A 877 4.18 -54.46 11.59
N ALA A 878 3.65 -54.62 10.38
CA ALA A 878 4.06 -55.67 9.44
C ALA A 878 3.81 -55.24 7.98
N SER A 879 4.44 -55.95 7.03
CA SER A 879 4.17 -55.78 5.59
C SER A 879 3.88 -57.13 4.94
N ILE A 880 2.87 -57.18 4.07
CA ILE A 880 2.40 -58.36 3.34
C ILE A 880 2.62 -58.13 1.85
N ALA A 881 3.35 -59.03 1.18
CA ALA A 881 3.51 -58.99 -0.27
C ALA A 881 2.18 -59.24 -1.01
N PRO A 882 2.02 -58.76 -2.27
CA PRO A 882 0.78 -58.93 -3.04
C PRO A 882 0.31 -60.40 -3.09
N GLY A 883 -1.00 -60.64 -2.92
CA GLY A 883 -1.62 -61.97 -2.98
C GLY A 883 -1.21 -62.94 -1.86
N LYS A 884 -0.68 -62.45 -0.74
CA LYS A 884 -0.31 -63.26 0.44
C LYS A 884 -1.22 -63.00 1.63
N GLN A 885 -1.23 -63.93 2.58
CA GLN A 885 -1.89 -63.79 3.89
C GLN A 885 -0.85 -63.62 4.99
N LEU A 886 -1.20 -62.89 6.05
CA LEU A 886 -0.42 -62.88 7.29
C LEU A 886 -1.10 -63.75 8.34
N ARG A 887 -0.30 -64.58 8.99
CA ARG A 887 -0.67 -65.32 10.20
C ARG A 887 0.47 -65.20 11.17
N GLN A 888 0.35 -64.31 12.14
CA GLN A 888 1.44 -64.03 13.07
C GLN A 888 0.93 -64.05 14.49
N LYS A 889 1.63 -64.79 15.36
CA LYS A 889 1.37 -64.73 16.80
C LYS A 889 1.89 -63.40 17.33
N ILE A 890 1.04 -62.67 18.04
CA ILE A 890 1.37 -61.37 18.61
C ILE A 890 1.07 -61.43 20.10
N ASP A 891 2.05 -61.03 20.92
CA ASP A 891 1.95 -61.03 22.38
C ASP A 891 1.56 -59.63 22.86
N LEU A 892 0.25 -59.36 22.86
CA LEU A 892 -0.32 -58.10 23.33
C LEU A 892 -1.20 -58.35 24.57
N PRO A 893 -1.27 -57.40 25.52
CA PRO A 893 -2.21 -57.44 26.64
C PRO A 893 -3.65 -57.66 26.18
N SER A 894 -4.52 -58.16 27.07
CA SER A 894 -5.93 -58.24 26.76
C SER A 894 -6.50 -56.83 26.55
N GLY A 895 -7.17 -56.62 25.43
CA GLY A 895 -7.69 -55.31 25.10
C GLY A 895 -8.23 -55.22 23.68
N VAL A 896 -8.84 -54.07 23.40
CA VAL A 896 -9.26 -53.67 22.06
C VAL A 896 -8.09 -53.00 21.36
N TYR A 897 -7.86 -53.42 20.11
CA TYR A 897 -6.87 -52.84 19.23
C TYR A 897 -7.51 -52.50 17.89
N VAL A 898 -6.99 -51.47 17.22
CA VAL A 898 -7.39 -51.12 15.86
C VAL A 898 -6.32 -51.60 14.90
N ALA A 899 -6.67 -52.54 14.02
CA ALA A 899 -5.83 -52.98 12.94
C ALA A 899 -6.03 -52.10 11.71
N ARG A 900 -5.02 -51.33 11.35
CA ARG A 900 -4.98 -50.48 10.16
C ARG A 900 -4.20 -51.21 9.07
N LEU A 901 -4.87 -51.57 7.99
CA LEU A 901 -4.30 -52.18 6.79
C LEU A 901 -4.23 -51.13 5.68
N SER A 902 -3.03 -50.75 5.25
CA SER A 902 -2.82 -49.80 4.15
C SER A 902 -2.17 -50.47 2.93
N SER A 903 -2.80 -50.36 1.78
CA SER A 903 -2.23 -50.71 0.46
C SER A 903 -2.14 -49.45 -0.40
N ALA A 904 -1.49 -49.52 -1.56
CA ALA A 904 -1.29 -48.35 -2.42
C ALA A 904 -2.58 -47.59 -2.76
N ASN A 905 -3.73 -48.31 -2.82
CA ASN A 905 -5.01 -47.75 -3.27
C ASN A 905 -6.16 -47.95 -2.26
N SER A 906 -5.92 -48.50 -1.06
CA SER A 906 -6.98 -48.73 -0.08
C SER A 906 -6.44 -48.78 1.34
N GLN A 907 -7.15 -48.16 2.28
CA GLN A 907 -6.90 -48.31 3.72
C GLN A 907 -8.16 -48.87 4.38
N VAL A 908 -8.01 -49.92 5.19
CA VAL A 908 -9.10 -50.52 5.96
C VAL A 908 -8.70 -50.50 7.42
N GLN A 909 -9.61 -50.09 8.30
CA GLN A 909 -9.43 -50.19 9.74
C GLN A 909 -10.44 -51.18 10.31
N GLN A 910 -9.96 -52.18 11.05
CA GLN A 910 -10.82 -53.16 11.69
C GLN A 910 -10.46 -53.29 13.17
N LYS A 911 -11.49 -53.27 14.01
CA LYS A 911 -11.38 -53.54 15.43
C LYS A 911 -11.09 -55.02 15.66
N ILE A 912 -10.08 -55.31 16.47
CA ILE A 912 -9.74 -56.67 16.87
C ILE A 912 -9.59 -56.75 18.39
N LEU A 913 -10.09 -57.85 18.95
CA LEU A 913 -10.00 -58.15 20.37
C LEU A 913 -8.88 -59.16 20.59
N PHE A 914 -7.89 -58.80 21.41
CA PHE A 914 -6.95 -59.76 21.98
C PHE A 914 -7.52 -60.22 23.32
N SER A 915 -7.90 -61.48 23.38
CA SER A 915 -8.11 -62.20 24.63
C SER A 915 -6.73 -62.55 25.19
N GLY A 916 -6.22 -61.78 26.14
CA GLY A 916 -4.93 -62.08 26.78
C GLY A 916 -4.90 -63.53 27.26
N ASN A 917 -3.73 -64.17 27.22
CA ASN A 917 -3.56 -65.49 27.84
C ASN A 917 -3.62 -65.39 29.36
#